data_AF-A0A7G8C1H5-F1
#
_entry.id   AF-A0A7G8C1H5-F1
#
_cell.length_a   1.000
_cell.length_b   1.000
_cell.length_c   1.000
_cell.angle_alpha   90.00
_cell.angle_beta   90.00
_cell.angle_gamma   90.00
#
_symmetry.space_group_name_H-M   'P 1'
#
loop_
_entity.id
_entity.type
_entity.pdbx_description
1 polymer ?
#
loop_
_entity_poly.entity_id
_entity_poly.type
_entity_poly.pdbx_seq_one_letter_code
_entity_poly.pdbx_strand_id
1 'polypeptide(L)'
;MPRAFSVLVFCGALAFPVALCAQNVSDPAAVTLPAGQLAEYVGQYRGTFEPDVIHVVTVCGEALCVEGERMETRELKSESKDHFFVPGIPVRVEFIRDAAGKVTELKTTMAGSRSNGGAATMVRFSDQPEKLNHFREYTRSEEMIPMRDGVKLHVVILRPEGSEHSGEPLPFLMERTPYGVDYESSTSVNASKPELAASGYIFVFGDIRGRYKSEGQFVMNHPIVEHKTKNDVDETTDTNDTVDWLLKNVPNNNGRVGAYGISYPGFLAMMAGINAHPAVKAISPQAPMTNIWIGDDFFHNGAFRETYGFDYVQQLEGQKTDVRVDSNEDTFEFFLKNENFAGAAKSAGMSNLPTAKAFLTQPAYTKFWQAMAVEPHLTKVEVPTLEVGGWWDQEDMWGPQAEYAALEPHDKNHEVFLVLGPWNHGGWVQTTRHLGVVNFGAPTGDTYRKTIEAPFFEKYLKDRQGFDLKDTASFRTGVNRWERYSAWPPKEGFKEAKLYLNADRSLTMTAPGEKGTGGKIATNYSADPKNPVPYRHRPIQSTYGHGSKWRTWLVEDQRFVSGRKDLANFTTPVLDHDVTVTGDVVADLFASTTGTDGDWVVKLIDVYPKDAPDGMGGYQLMIADEILRGRYRNSLEKPEPVKPGEVTEYKWSLHGVDHTFLKGHRIMVEVQSSWFPLYDRNPQTYVPNIMMAPANSYSGQTISIYGSAKYPSHLKFEMPE
;
A
#
# COMPACT_ATOMS: atom_id res chain seq x y z
N MET A 1 22.14 -16.05 -19.76
CA MET A 1 22.61 -15.62 -18.42
C MET A 1 21.91 -14.30 -18.08
N PRO A 2 20.80 -14.31 -17.33
CA PRO A 2 20.24 -13.09 -16.77
C PRO A 2 20.56 -12.99 -15.27
N ARG A 3 21.10 -11.85 -14.87
CA ARG A 3 21.23 -11.41 -13.47
C ARG A 3 19.84 -11.07 -12.96
N ALA A 4 19.30 -11.89 -12.06
CA ALA A 4 18.10 -11.58 -11.31
C ALA A 4 18.48 -10.60 -10.19
N PHE A 5 18.16 -9.32 -10.37
CA PHE A 5 18.07 -8.36 -9.28
C PHE A 5 16.75 -8.61 -8.55
N SER A 6 16.77 -9.57 -7.63
CA SER A 6 15.76 -9.67 -6.58
C SER A 6 16.20 -8.73 -5.46
N VAL A 7 15.70 -7.49 -5.47
CA VAL A 7 15.74 -6.63 -4.28
C VAL A 7 14.67 -7.15 -3.33
N LEU A 8 15.02 -8.23 -2.62
CA LEU A 8 14.37 -8.56 -1.37
C LEU A 8 14.91 -7.57 -0.33
N VAL A 9 13.99 -6.89 0.34
CA VAL A 9 14.25 -6.13 1.57
C VAL A 9 14.73 -7.12 2.64
N PHE A 10 16.02 -7.45 2.61
CA PHE A 10 16.72 -8.22 3.63
C PHE A 10 17.63 -7.28 4.43
N CYS A 11 17.02 -6.46 5.27
CA CYS A 11 17.67 -5.93 6.49
C CYS A 11 16.95 -6.40 7.77
N GLY A 12 16.11 -7.43 7.66
CA GLY A 12 15.36 -8.02 8.77
C GLY A 12 15.79 -9.45 9.14
N ALA A 13 17.01 -9.89 8.85
CA ALA A 13 17.43 -11.27 9.16
C ALA A 13 17.37 -11.60 10.68
N LEU A 14 17.24 -10.60 11.54
CA LEU A 14 16.99 -10.74 12.98
C LEU A 14 15.60 -10.23 13.43
N ALA A 15 14.75 -9.77 12.50
CA ALA A 15 13.47 -9.10 12.74
C ALA A 15 12.30 -9.68 11.93
N PHE A 16 12.38 -10.94 11.49
CA PHE A 16 11.20 -11.66 10.98
C PHE A 16 10.45 -12.33 12.13
N PRO A 17 9.10 -12.23 12.20
CA PRO A 17 8.30 -13.22 12.90
C PRO A 17 8.41 -14.50 12.05
N VAL A 18 9.31 -15.38 12.43
CA VAL A 18 9.49 -16.68 11.78
C VAL A 18 8.28 -17.54 12.13
N ALA A 19 7.21 -17.40 11.36
CA ALA A 19 6.33 -18.51 11.03
C ALA A 19 6.93 -19.32 9.88
N LEU A 20 8.24 -19.58 9.89
CA LEU A 20 8.72 -20.84 9.33
C LEU A 20 8.59 -21.84 10.47
N CYS A 21 7.90 -22.95 10.19
CA CYS A 21 7.99 -24.17 10.97
C CYS A 21 9.40 -24.30 11.54
N ALA A 22 9.51 -24.50 12.85
CA ALA A 22 10.74 -24.87 13.53
C ALA A 22 11.43 -25.99 12.74
N GLN A 23 12.34 -25.61 11.84
CA GLN A 23 13.36 -26.52 11.39
C GLN A 23 14.24 -26.63 12.63
N ASN A 24 14.22 -27.80 13.27
CA ASN A 24 15.19 -28.16 14.29
C ASN A 24 16.59 -28.12 13.66
N VAL A 25 17.16 -26.93 13.55
CA VAL A 25 18.55 -26.73 13.18
C VAL A 25 19.33 -26.84 14.48
N SER A 26 20.16 -27.88 14.59
CA SER A 26 21.07 -28.00 15.71
C SER A 26 22.07 -26.84 15.69
N ASP A 27 22.18 -26.14 16.81
CA ASP A 27 23.21 -25.12 17.00
C ASP A 27 24.61 -25.71 16.80
N PRO A 28 25.57 -24.97 16.20
CA PRO A 28 26.97 -25.33 16.22
C PRO A 28 27.52 -25.50 17.64
N ALA A 29 28.65 -26.20 17.77
CA ALA A 29 29.39 -26.21 19.01
C ALA A 29 29.95 -24.81 19.29
N ALA A 30 29.53 -24.20 20.41
CA ALA A 30 30.03 -22.90 20.82
C ALA A 30 31.49 -22.99 21.33
N VAL A 31 32.29 -21.99 21.00
CA VAL A 31 33.67 -21.80 21.47
C VAL A 31 33.75 -20.50 22.26
N THR A 32 34.39 -20.53 23.43
CA THR A 32 34.64 -19.34 24.24
C THR A 32 35.79 -18.53 23.66
N LEU A 33 35.55 -17.24 23.37
CA LEU A 33 36.59 -16.29 22.97
C LEU A 33 37.03 -15.45 24.19
N PRO A 34 38.31 -15.04 24.29
CA PRO A 34 38.75 -14.12 25.34
C PRO A 34 38.01 -12.78 25.28
N ALA A 35 37.71 -12.19 26.44
CA ALA A 35 36.98 -10.91 26.53
C ALA A 35 37.62 -9.77 25.71
N GLY A 36 38.96 -9.70 25.68
CA GLY A 36 39.68 -8.71 24.86
C GLY A 36 39.45 -8.89 23.36
N GLN A 37 39.21 -10.12 22.90
CA GLN A 37 38.88 -10.41 21.50
C GLN A 37 37.40 -10.07 21.19
N LEU A 38 36.49 -10.29 22.15
CA LEU A 38 35.08 -9.90 21.98
C LEU A 38 34.92 -8.38 21.82
N ALA A 39 35.74 -7.59 22.53
CA ALA A 39 35.73 -6.13 22.42
C ALA A 39 36.03 -5.62 21.00
N GLU A 40 36.74 -6.39 20.17
CA GLU A 40 37.05 -6.01 18.78
C GLU A 40 35.82 -5.92 17.88
N TYR A 41 34.72 -6.60 18.23
CA TYR A 41 33.47 -6.61 17.45
C TYR A 41 32.45 -5.56 17.91
N VAL A 42 32.68 -4.94 19.07
CA VAL A 42 31.77 -3.94 19.64
C VAL A 42 31.69 -2.72 18.75
N GLY A 43 30.48 -2.26 18.47
CA GLY A 43 30.25 -1.08 17.62
C GLY A 43 28.86 -1.04 17.03
N GLN A 44 28.67 -0.11 16.10
CA GLN A 44 27.42 0.06 15.36
C GLN A 44 27.61 -0.29 13.89
N TYR A 45 26.65 -1.04 13.36
CA TYR A 45 26.65 -1.60 12.01
C TYR A 45 25.37 -1.18 11.30
N ARG A 46 25.46 -0.80 10.02
CA ARG A 46 24.30 -0.41 9.21
C ARG A 46 24.33 -1.03 7.82
N GLY A 47 23.16 -1.27 7.22
CA GLY A 47 23.07 -1.78 5.86
C GLY A 47 23.65 -0.79 4.83
N THR A 48 24.11 -1.30 3.68
CA THR A 48 24.50 -0.44 2.55
C THR A 48 23.32 0.03 1.72
N PHE A 49 22.24 -0.77 1.69
CA PHE A 49 20.98 -0.43 1.01
C PHE A 49 20.00 0.32 1.92
N GLU A 50 19.86 -0.10 3.17
CA GLU A 50 19.06 0.58 4.20
C GLU A 50 19.98 1.03 5.35
N PRO A 51 20.67 2.18 5.24
CA PRO A 51 21.65 2.63 6.24
C PRO A 51 21.05 3.08 7.57
N ASP A 52 19.72 3.10 7.67
CA ASP A 52 18.98 3.58 8.86
C ASP A 52 18.51 2.40 9.70
N VAL A 53 18.63 1.17 9.17
CA VAL A 53 18.55 -0.03 10.00
C VAL A 53 19.92 -0.23 10.63
N ILE A 54 20.01 0.12 11.91
CA ILE A 54 21.23 0.03 12.71
C ILE A 54 21.15 -1.16 13.66
N HIS A 55 22.20 -1.98 13.68
CA HIS A 55 22.45 -2.99 14.70
C HIS A 55 23.62 -2.56 15.57
N VAL A 56 23.48 -2.76 16.87
CA VAL A 56 24.55 -2.52 17.85
C VAL A 56 25.03 -3.86 18.37
N VAL A 57 26.35 -4.03 18.36
CA VAL A 57 27.01 -5.18 18.97
C VAL A 57 27.69 -4.73 20.26
N THR A 58 27.40 -5.41 21.36
CA THR A 58 28.00 -5.19 22.69
C THR A 58 28.57 -6.49 23.25
N VAL A 59 29.33 -6.40 24.34
CA VAL A 59 29.72 -7.58 25.13
C VAL A 59 28.67 -7.79 26.22
N CYS A 60 28.16 -9.02 26.35
CA CYS A 60 27.23 -9.41 27.40
C CYS A 60 27.70 -10.71 28.06
N GLY A 61 28.32 -10.58 29.24
CA GLY A 61 28.96 -11.71 29.91
C GLY A 61 30.15 -12.26 29.11
N GLU A 62 30.10 -13.54 28.75
CA GLU A 62 31.14 -14.24 27.99
C GLU A 62 30.85 -14.30 26.47
N ALA A 63 29.82 -13.59 26.00
CA ALA A 63 29.38 -13.57 24.61
C ALA A 63 29.26 -12.14 24.07
N LEU A 64 28.94 -12.04 22.78
CA LEU A 64 28.44 -10.80 22.20
C LEU A 64 26.92 -10.76 22.30
N CYS A 65 26.36 -9.56 22.37
CA CYS A 65 24.94 -9.33 22.17
C CYS A 65 24.73 -8.42 20.96
N VAL A 66 23.67 -8.68 20.21
CA VAL A 66 23.19 -7.82 19.13
C VAL A 66 21.80 -7.30 19.47
N GLU A 67 21.59 -6.02 19.23
CA GLU A 67 20.28 -5.37 19.36
C GLU A 67 20.03 -4.38 18.22
N GLY A 68 18.76 -4.00 18.06
CA GLY A 68 18.31 -2.93 17.18
C GLY A 68 17.02 -2.33 17.71
N GLU A 69 16.52 -1.26 17.08
CA GLU A 69 15.31 -0.54 17.55
C GLU A 69 14.03 -1.42 17.55
N ARG A 70 14.03 -2.52 16.77
CA ARG A 70 12.85 -3.33 16.45
C ARG A 70 12.90 -4.78 16.94
N MET A 71 13.94 -5.15 17.71
CA MET A 71 14.17 -6.53 18.10
C MET A 71 14.66 -6.63 19.53
N GLU A 72 14.33 -7.74 20.20
CA GLU A 72 14.92 -8.06 21.50
C GLU A 72 16.43 -8.25 21.38
N THR A 73 17.15 -7.98 22.47
CA THR A 73 18.59 -8.19 22.52
C THR A 73 18.86 -9.69 22.44
N ARG A 74 19.69 -10.11 21.49
CA ARG A 74 20.04 -11.52 21.25
C ARG A 74 21.51 -11.77 21.55
N GLU A 75 21.81 -12.89 22.20
CA GLU A 75 23.17 -13.38 22.35
C GLU A 75 23.70 -13.92 21.01
N LEU A 76 24.96 -13.61 20.69
CA LEU A 76 25.72 -14.18 19.58
C LEU A 76 26.81 -15.08 20.17
N LYS A 77 26.71 -16.39 19.90
CA LYS A 77 27.70 -17.36 20.33
C LYS A 77 28.74 -17.58 19.25
N SER A 78 30.01 -17.63 19.64
CA SER A 78 31.11 -17.88 18.72
C SER A 78 31.13 -19.35 18.29
N GLU A 79 31.17 -19.59 16.99
CA GLU A 79 31.48 -20.90 16.38
C GLU A 79 32.99 -21.02 16.14
N SER A 80 33.65 -19.93 15.75
CA SER A 80 35.10 -19.80 15.63
C SER A 80 35.52 -18.32 15.65
N LYS A 81 36.80 -18.03 15.42
CA LYS A 81 37.26 -16.64 15.29
C LYS A 81 36.50 -15.96 14.14
N ASP A 82 35.88 -14.82 14.42
CA ASP A 82 35.08 -14.00 13.50
C ASP A 82 33.76 -14.64 13.00
N HIS A 83 33.43 -15.88 13.37
CA HIS A 83 32.17 -16.55 13.00
C HIS A 83 31.32 -16.86 14.22
N PHE A 84 30.07 -16.40 14.20
CA PHE A 84 29.11 -16.49 15.28
C PHE A 84 27.77 -17.04 14.76
N PHE A 85 26.90 -17.43 15.68
CA PHE A 85 25.53 -17.82 15.40
C PHE A 85 24.59 -17.28 16.48
N VAL A 86 23.31 -17.17 16.11
CA VAL A 86 22.24 -16.83 17.05
C VAL A 86 21.63 -18.14 17.55
N PRO A 87 21.68 -18.45 18.86
CA PRO A 87 21.16 -19.72 19.38
C PRO A 87 19.69 -19.95 19.01
N GLY A 88 19.37 -21.14 18.53
CA GLY A 88 18.00 -21.55 18.17
C GLY A 88 17.44 -20.90 16.90
N ILE A 89 18.23 -20.07 16.21
CA ILE A 89 17.82 -19.40 14.97
C ILE A 89 18.81 -19.80 13.86
N PRO A 90 18.35 -20.13 12.63
CA PRO A 90 19.22 -20.52 11.52
C PRO A 90 19.97 -19.33 10.90
N VAL A 91 20.53 -18.44 11.72
CA VAL A 91 21.32 -17.28 11.32
C VAL A 91 22.78 -17.49 11.73
N ARG A 92 23.69 -17.28 10.77
CA ARG A 92 25.13 -17.19 10.97
C ARG A 92 25.58 -15.76 10.79
N VAL A 93 26.54 -15.34 11.60
CA VAL A 93 27.11 -13.99 11.58
C VAL A 93 28.61 -14.11 11.34
N GLU A 94 29.12 -13.44 10.32
CA GLU A 94 30.53 -13.38 9.95
C GLU A 94 31.01 -11.93 10.09
N PHE A 95 32.00 -11.70 10.93
CA PHE A 95 32.66 -10.39 11.03
C PHE A 95 33.82 -10.32 10.05
N ILE A 96 33.81 -9.33 9.18
CA ILE A 96 34.83 -9.17 8.14
C ILE A 96 35.86 -8.14 8.60
N ARG A 97 37.13 -8.47 8.40
CA ARG A 97 38.26 -7.61 8.76
C ARG A 97 38.93 -7.02 7.54
N ASP A 98 39.47 -5.82 7.68
CA ASP A 98 40.34 -5.20 6.68
C ASP A 98 41.77 -5.77 6.70
N ALA A 99 42.64 -5.27 5.83
CA ALA A 99 44.04 -5.69 5.74
C ALA A 99 44.87 -5.37 7.00
N ALA A 100 44.42 -4.44 7.85
CA ALA A 100 45.03 -4.11 9.13
C ALA A 100 44.49 -4.99 10.28
N GLY A 101 43.52 -5.86 10.00
CA GLY A 101 42.89 -6.75 10.98
C GLY A 101 41.75 -6.10 11.77
N LYS A 102 41.31 -4.89 11.41
CA LYS A 102 40.17 -4.22 12.06
C LYS A 102 38.86 -4.78 11.53
N VAL A 103 37.91 -5.08 12.41
CA VAL A 103 36.53 -5.45 12.00
C VAL A 103 35.87 -4.25 11.35
N THR A 104 35.42 -4.41 10.11
CA THR A 104 34.82 -3.35 9.30
C THR A 104 33.41 -3.68 8.85
N GLU A 105 33.02 -4.95 8.82
CA GLU A 105 31.69 -5.36 8.39
C GLU A 105 31.16 -6.51 9.24
N LEU A 106 29.84 -6.64 9.26
CA LEU A 106 29.09 -7.76 9.82
C LEU A 106 28.21 -8.30 8.69
N LYS A 107 28.33 -9.59 8.41
CA LYS A 107 27.56 -10.28 7.39
C LYS A 107 26.70 -11.35 8.03
N THR A 108 25.39 -11.29 7.82
CA THR A 108 24.45 -12.32 8.27
C THR A 108 24.08 -13.25 7.13
N THR A 109 24.04 -14.56 7.36
CA THR A 109 23.58 -15.55 6.37
C THR A 109 22.57 -16.51 6.99
N MET A 110 21.55 -16.89 6.22
CA MET A 110 20.61 -17.94 6.61
C MET A 110 21.20 -19.33 6.32
N ALA A 111 21.33 -20.16 7.35
CA ALA A 111 21.79 -21.54 7.22
C ALA A 111 20.81 -22.38 6.37
N GLY A 112 21.32 -23.06 5.34
CA GLY A 112 20.52 -23.94 4.46
C GLY A 112 19.95 -23.27 3.19
N SER A 113 20.18 -21.98 2.96
CA SER A 113 19.79 -21.31 1.71
C SER A 113 20.62 -21.80 0.52
N ARG A 114 19.96 -22.27 -0.56
CA ARG A 114 20.60 -22.71 -1.81
C ARG A 114 20.94 -21.56 -2.78
N SER A 115 20.65 -20.32 -2.42
CA SER A 115 20.97 -19.13 -3.21
C SER A 115 21.85 -18.16 -2.42
N ASN A 116 22.79 -17.51 -3.10
CA ASN A 116 23.58 -16.39 -2.55
C ASN A 116 22.72 -15.18 -2.11
N GLY A 117 21.39 -15.23 -2.27
CA GLY A 117 20.45 -14.18 -1.88
C GLY A 117 20.04 -14.18 -0.40
N GLY A 118 20.66 -15.02 0.44
CA GLY A 118 20.40 -15.08 1.89
C GLY A 118 21.42 -14.33 2.76
N ALA A 119 22.31 -13.53 2.15
CA ALA A 119 23.37 -12.81 2.85
C ALA A 119 23.09 -11.29 2.89
N ALA A 120 23.07 -10.71 4.08
CA ALA A 120 23.03 -9.25 4.27
C ALA A 120 24.36 -8.79 4.86
N THR A 121 24.93 -7.70 4.32
CA THR A 121 26.19 -7.13 4.80
C THR A 121 25.94 -5.74 5.36
N MET A 122 26.49 -5.48 6.54
CA MET A 122 26.39 -4.22 7.25
C MET A 122 27.79 -3.69 7.50
N VAL A 123 27.99 -2.40 7.23
CA VAL A 123 29.27 -1.72 7.44
C VAL A 123 29.30 -1.15 8.85
N ARG A 124 30.41 -1.37 9.54
CA ARG A 124 30.69 -0.74 10.83
C ARG A 124 30.98 0.74 10.62
N PHE A 125 30.18 1.60 11.22
CA PHE A 125 30.33 3.05 11.08
C PHE A 125 30.68 3.75 12.40
N SER A 126 30.62 3.03 13.53
CA SER A 126 31.06 3.52 14.84
C SER A 126 31.69 2.40 15.66
N ASP A 127 32.75 2.73 16.40
CA ASP A 127 33.38 1.85 17.39
C ASP A 127 32.73 1.99 18.79
N GLN A 128 31.83 2.96 18.96
CA GLN A 128 31.12 3.20 20.21
C GLN A 128 29.71 2.62 20.12
N PRO A 129 29.35 1.63 20.97
CA PRO A 129 28.00 1.10 20.99
C PRO A 129 27.03 2.13 21.55
N GLU A 130 25.78 2.06 21.12
CA GLU A 130 24.69 2.88 21.62
C GLU A 130 23.52 1.97 21.98
N LYS A 131 22.80 2.27 23.06
CA LYS A 131 21.62 1.49 23.41
C LYS A 131 20.47 1.93 22.51
N LEU A 132 20.09 1.07 21.57
CA LEU A 132 18.98 1.32 20.64
C LEU A 132 17.72 0.54 21.04
N ASN A 133 17.88 -0.47 21.88
CA ASN A 133 16.77 -1.36 22.16
C ASN A 133 15.68 -0.68 23.02
N HIS A 134 14.48 -0.59 22.44
CA HIS A 134 13.25 -0.15 23.11
C HIS A 134 12.24 -1.29 23.29
N PHE A 135 12.69 -2.53 23.08
CA PHE A 135 11.87 -3.73 23.16
C PHE A 135 11.18 -3.84 24.50
N ARG A 136 9.87 -4.03 24.43
CA ARG A 136 9.01 -4.19 25.59
C ARG A 136 8.42 -5.58 25.59
N GLU A 137 8.49 -6.26 26.73
CA GLU A 137 7.83 -7.55 26.93
C GLU A 137 6.34 -7.39 27.21
N TYR A 138 5.57 -8.34 26.69
CA TYR A 138 4.13 -8.40 26.80
C TYR A 138 3.67 -9.78 27.28
N THR A 139 2.77 -9.78 28.26
CA THR A 139 1.93 -10.94 28.54
C THR A 139 0.84 -11.06 27.48
N ARG A 140 0.57 -12.28 27.00
CA ARG A 140 -0.44 -12.58 25.98
C ARG A 140 -1.61 -13.35 26.57
N SER A 141 -2.83 -12.92 26.29
CA SER A 141 -4.06 -13.68 26.55
C SER A 141 -4.93 -13.78 25.30
N GLU A 142 -5.75 -14.83 25.23
CA GLU A 142 -6.73 -15.07 24.18
C GLU A 142 -8.13 -15.10 24.80
N GLU A 143 -9.08 -14.41 24.18
CA GLU A 143 -10.45 -14.26 24.66
C GLU A 143 -11.45 -14.53 23.53
N MET A 144 -12.61 -15.07 23.89
CA MET A 144 -13.77 -15.21 22.99
C MET A 144 -14.86 -14.26 23.47
N ILE A 145 -14.85 -13.03 22.95
CA ILE A 145 -15.68 -11.92 23.41
C ILE A 145 -17.10 -12.04 22.81
N PRO A 146 -18.16 -12.13 23.62
CA PRO A 146 -19.54 -12.19 23.12
C PRO A 146 -20.02 -10.82 22.63
N MET A 147 -20.51 -10.78 21.39
CA MET A 147 -21.21 -9.64 20.79
C MET A 147 -22.68 -9.61 21.25
N ARG A 148 -23.39 -8.52 20.95
CA ARG A 148 -24.81 -8.31 21.31
C ARG A 148 -25.78 -9.36 20.78
N ASP A 149 -25.45 -10.01 19.67
CA ASP A 149 -26.23 -11.08 19.04
C ASP A 149 -25.85 -12.47 19.57
N GLY A 150 -24.82 -12.56 20.42
CA GLY A 150 -24.34 -13.78 21.06
C GLY A 150 -23.21 -14.49 20.31
N VAL A 151 -22.84 -14.04 19.10
CA VAL A 151 -21.65 -14.53 18.39
C VAL A 151 -20.40 -14.11 19.16
N LYS A 152 -19.40 -14.99 19.24
CA LYS A 152 -18.14 -14.70 19.91
C LYS A 152 -17.02 -14.41 18.92
N LEU A 153 -16.32 -13.30 19.15
CA LEU A 153 -15.12 -12.94 18.38
C LEU A 153 -13.86 -13.32 19.14
N HIS A 154 -12.91 -13.91 18.43
CA HIS A 154 -11.59 -14.25 18.95
C HIS A 154 -10.71 -13.00 19.00
N VAL A 155 -10.13 -12.74 20.17
CA VAL A 155 -9.29 -11.57 20.43
C VAL A 155 -8.02 -11.98 21.17
N VAL A 156 -6.87 -11.54 20.67
CA VAL A 156 -5.57 -11.60 21.35
C VAL A 156 -5.31 -10.27 22.03
N ILE A 157 -4.99 -10.29 23.32
CA ILE A 157 -4.66 -9.12 24.12
C ILE A 157 -3.19 -9.22 24.53
N LEU A 158 -2.39 -8.23 24.13
CA LEU A 158 -1.01 -8.09 24.56
C LEU A 158 -0.92 -6.94 25.54
N ARG A 159 -0.54 -7.27 26.77
CA ARG A 159 -0.39 -6.29 27.85
C ARG A 159 1.07 -6.17 28.26
N PRO A 160 1.63 -4.96 28.43
CA PRO A 160 2.99 -4.80 28.96
C PRO A 160 3.16 -5.55 30.27
N GLU A 161 4.19 -6.38 30.37
CA GLU A 161 4.40 -7.25 31.52
C GLU A 161 4.44 -6.46 32.84
N GLY A 162 3.66 -6.89 33.85
CA GLY A 162 3.57 -6.27 35.18
C GLY A 162 2.65 -5.05 35.29
N SER A 163 2.06 -4.58 34.18
CA SER A 163 1.17 -3.41 34.15
C SER A 163 -0.26 -3.67 34.66
N GLU A 164 -0.59 -4.92 35.00
CA GLU A 164 -1.88 -5.32 35.55
C GLU A 164 -2.03 -5.01 37.05
N HIS A 165 -0.91 -4.91 37.78
CA HIS A 165 -0.89 -4.75 39.23
C HIS A 165 -0.16 -3.49 39.71
N SER A 166 0.55 -2.80 38.81
CA SER A 166 1.36 -1.63 39.14
C SER A 166 1.44 -0.65 37.97
N GLY A 167 1.79 0.60 38.25
CA GLY A 167 2.00 1.65 37.24
C GLY A 167 0.75 2.44 36.85
N GLU A 168 0.93 3.36 35.91
CA GLU A 168 -0.15 4.18 35.36
C GLU A 168 -1.15 3.33 34.55
N PRO A 169 -2.47 3.56 34.66
CA PRO A 169 -3.45 2.90 33.82
C PRO A 169 -3.16 3.14 32.34
N LEU A 170 -3.22 2.07 31.53
CA LEU A 170 -2.83 2.12 30.12
C LEU A 170 -4.04 2.21 29.18
N PRO A 171 -3.95 2.94 28.06
CA PRO A 171 -4.96 2.89 27.01
C PRO A 171 -4.82 1.61 26.16
N PHE A 172 -5.92 1.28 25.48
CA PHE A 172 -5.94 0.24 24.45
C PHE A 172 -5.56 0.81 23.09
N LEU A 173 -4.85 0.01 22.30
CA LEU A 173 -4.68 0.24 20.87
C LEU A 173 -5.11 -1.01 20.11
N MET A 174 -6.20 -0.89 19.34
CA MET A 174 -6.94 -1.99 18.76
C MET A 174 -6.76 -2.06 17.24
N GLU A 175 -6.58 -3.27 16.73
CA GLU A 175 -6.60 -3.60 15.30
C GLU A 175 -7.55 -4.79 15.11
N ARG A 176 -8.58 -4.65 14.28
CA ARG A 176 -9.47 -5.76 13.88
C ARG A 176 -9.07 -6.20 12.48
N THR A 177 -9.14 -7.49 12.16
CA THR A 177 -8.62 -8.01 10.89
C THR A 177 -9.30 -9.30 10.43
N PRO A 178 -9.44 -9.55 9.10
CA PRO A 178 -9.80 -10.85 8.55
C PRO A 178 -8.60 -11.79 8.31
N TYR A 179 -7.37 -11.35 8.65
CA TYR A 179 -6.10 -12.01 8.29
C TYR A 179 -5.47 -12.85 9.43
N GLY A 180 -6.18 -13.05 10.53
CA GLY A 180 -5.69 -13.87 11.63
C GLY A 180 -4.83 -13.08 12.62
N VAL A 181 -4.97 -13.38 13.90
CA VAL A 181 -4.26 -12.66 14.98
C VAL A 181 -3.42 -13.57 15.89
N ASP A 182 -3.41 -14.88 15.64
CA ASP A 182 -2.77 -15.85 16.53
C ASP A 182 -1.26 -15.64 16.70
N TYR A 183 -0.59 -15.10 15.68
CA TYR A 183 0.85 -14.85 15.66
C TYR A 183 1.28 -13.61 16.46
N GLU A 184 0.33 -12.82 16.98
CA GLU A 184 0.64 -11.60 17.71
C GLU A 184 1.31 -11.89 19.05
N SER A 185 2.43 -11.21 19.31
CA SER A 185 3.39 -11.46 20.40
C SER A 185 4.21 -10.21 20.74
N SER A 186 5.03 -10.26 21.80
CA SER A 186 6.03 -9.21 22.08
C SER A 186 6.87 -8.90 20.82
N THR A 187 7.33 -9.95 20.11
CA THR A 187 8.18 -9.77 18.93
C THR A 187 7.44 -9.08 17.78
N SER A 188 6.18 -9.42 17.49
CA SER A 188 5.44 -8.83 16.36
C SER A 188 5.18 -7.33 16.54
N VAL A 189 4.77 -6.90 17.75
CA VAL A 189 4.45 -5.48 18.00
C VAL A 189 5.70 -4.62 18.07
N ASN A 190 6.80 -5.10 18.65
CA ASN A 190 8.05 -4.35 18.66
C ASN A 190 8.68 -4.28 17.26
N ALA A 191 8.46 -5.28 16.40
CA ALA A 191 8.99 -5.27 15.04
C ALA A 191 8.20 -4.34 14.10
N SER A 192 6.87 -4.38 14.20
CA SER A 192 5.98 -3.63 13.31
C SER A 192 5.70 -2.20 13.80
N LYS A 193 5.63 -2.00 15.11
CA LYS A 193 5.15 -0.76 15.76
C LYS A 193 6.07 -0.36 16.93
N PRO A 194 7.39 -0.23 16.71
CA PRO A 194 8.37 -0.07 17.80
C PRO A 194 8.08 1.18 18.65
N GLU A 195 7.68 2.29 18.04
CA GLU A 195 7.41 3.54 18.76
C GLU A 195 6.19 3.42 19.70
N LEU A 196 5.13 2.78 19.22
CA LEU A 196 3.91 2.55 20.01
C LEU A 196 4.18 1.51 21.11
N ALA A 197 4.89 0.42 20.80
CA ALA A 197 5.29 -0.58 21.80
C ALA A 197 6.16 0.05 22.90
N ALA A 198 7.15 0.86 22.54
CA ALA A 198 7.99 1.60 23.48
C ALA A 198 7.17 2.54 24.38
N SER A 199 6.21 3.27 23.79
CA SER A 199 5.30 4.18 24.50
C SER A 199 4.39 3.46 25.51
N GLY A 200 4.10 2.18 25.30
CA GLY A 200 3.36 1.30 26.21
C GLY A 200 1.84 1.42 26.04
N TYR A 201 1.24 0.50 25.30
CA TYR A 201 -0.21 0.34 25.13
C TYR A 201 -0.63 -1.09 25.48
N ILE A 202 -1.89 -1.30 25.82
CA ILE A 202 -2.48 -2.63 25.76
C ILE A 202 -2.91 -2.85 24.31
N PHE A 203 -2.20 -3.70 23.57
CA PHE A 203 -2.59 -4.01 22.19
C PHE A 203 -3.71 -5.03 22.17
N VAL A 204 -4.68 -4.84 21.28
CA VAL A 204 -5.83 -5.72 21.11
C VAL A 204 -5.98 -6.07 19.64
N PHE A 205 -5.88 -7.35 19.31
CA PHE A 205 -5.99 -7.85 17.95
C PHE A 205 -7.20 -8.76 17.83
N GLY A 206 -8.16 -8.43 16.97
CA GLY A 206 -9.41 -9.18 16.83
C GLY A 206 -9.59 -9.83 15.46
N ASP A 207 -9.86 -11.13 15.43
CA ASP A 207 -10.39 -11.78 14.24
C ASP A 207 -11.82 -11.30 14.01
N ILE A 208 -12.14 -10.76 12.84
CA ILE A 208 -13.52 -10.35 12.56
C ILE A 208 -14.46 -11.54 12.42
N ARG A 209 -15.77 -11.25 12.46
CA ARG A 209 -16.85 -12.23 12.36
C ARG A 209 -16.66 -13.21 11.22
N GLY A 210 -16.78 -14.50 11.53
CA GLY A 210 -16.68 -15.62 10.59
C GLY A 210 -15.27 -15.93 10.08
N ARG A 211 -14.24 -15.22 10.53
CA ARG A 211 -12.83 -15.46 10.16
C ARG A 211 -12.09 -16.17 11.28
N TYR A 212 -11.10 -16.99 10.90
CA TYR A 212 -10.18 -17.61 11.84
C TYR A 212 -10.87 -18.31 13.03
N LYS A 213 -10.64 -17.88 14.28
CA LYS A 213 -11.26 -18.48 15.46
C LYS A 213 -12.61 -17.86 15.82
N SER A 214 -12.95 -16.69 15.26
CA SER A 214 -14.24 -16.04 15.46
C SER A 214 -15.41 -16.88 14.91
N GLU A 215 -16.52 -16.82 15.63
CA GLU A 215 -17.80 -17.41 15.23
C GLU A 215 -18.52 -16.49 14.23
N GLY A 216 -19.70 -16.91 13.76
CA GLY A 216 -20.53 -16.14 12.82
C GLY A 216 -20.17 -16.35 11.35
N GLN A 217 -20.68 -15.46 10.50
CA GLN A 217 -20.51 -15.53 9.04
C GLN A 217 -19.69 -14.32 8.56
N PHE A 218 -18.68 -14.60 7.74
CA PHE A 218 -17.89 -13.55 7.09
C PHE A 218 -18.67 -12.96 5.92
N VAL A 219 -18.64 -11.64 5.82
CA VAL A 219 -19.15 -10.86 4.68
C VAL A 219 -18.03 -9.90 4.27
N MET A 220 -17.59 -9.97 3.01
CA MET A 220 -16.62 -9.02 2.46
C MET A 220 -17.15 -7.58 2.59
N ASN A 221 -16.31 -6.67 3.11
CA ASN A 221 -16.62 -5.26 3.37
C ASN A 221 -18.06 -5.06 3.86
N HIS A 222 -18.41 -5.70 4.97
CA HIS A 222 -19.78 -5.82 5.46
C HIS A 222 -20.46 -4.44 5.55
N PRO A 223 -21.56 -4.20 4.80
CA PRO A 223 -22.28 -2.92 4.81
C PRO A 223 -22.66 -2.43 6.20
N ILE A 224 -22.60 -1.11 6.39
CA ILE A 224 -23.15 -0.48 7.59
C ILE A 224 -24.68 -0.53 7.51
N VAL A 225 -25.32 -1.07 8.55
CA VAL A 225 -26.78 -1.27 8.57
C VAL A 225 -27.46 -0.36 9.58
N GLU A 226 -28.79 -0.23 9.46
CA GLU A 226 -29.59 0.46 10.46
C GLU A 226 -29.80 -0.47 11.68
N HIS A 227 -29.26 -0.12 12.85
CA HIS A 227 -29.28 -0.97 14.05
C HIS A 227 -30.65 -0.97 14.79
N LYS A 228 -31.73 -1.41 14.14
CA LYS A 228 -33.10 -1.41 14.73
C LYS A 228 -33.27 -2.39 15.88
N THR A 229 -32.53 -3.48 15.84
CA THR A 229 -32.57 -4.59 16.78
C THR A 229 -31.14 -5.00 17.12
N LYS A 230 -30.98 -5.77 18.20
CA LYS A 230 -29.66 -6.32 18.58
C LYS A 230 -29.08 -7.32 17.57
N ASN A 231 -29.86 -7.76 16.59
CA ASN A 231 -29.40 -8.70 15.56
C ASN A 231 -28.95 -7.97 14.28
N ASP A 232 -29.19 -6.66 14.20
CA ASP A 232 -28.70 -5.82 13.10
C ASP A 232 -27.24 -5.47 13.43
N VAL A 233 -26.33 -6.37 13.07
CA VAL A 233 -24.90 -6.29 13.37
C VAL A 233 -24.09 -5.95 12.12
N ASP A 234 -23.09 -5.11 12.32
CA ASP A 234 -22.03 -4.79 11.38
C ASP A 234 -20.71 -4.54 12.13
N GLU A 235 -19.68 -4.12 11.41
CA GLU A 235 -18.36 -3.89 11.97
C GLU A 235 -18.30 -2.75 12.98
N THR A 236 -19.22 -1.78 12.94
CA THR A 236 -19.32 -0.71 13.97
C THR A 236 -19.81 -1.30 15.29
N THR A 237 -20.82 -2.18 15.23
CA THR A 237 -21.40 -2.81 16.42
C THR A 237 -20.46 -3.83 17.07
N ASP A 238 -19.78 -4.65 16.27
CA ASP A 238 -18.81 -5.63 16.76
C ASP A 238 -17.61 -4.92 17.42
N THR A 239 -17.23 -3.75 16.89
CA THR A 239 -16.20 -2.89 17.50
C THR A 239 -16.66 -2.34 18.85
N ASN A 240 -17.86 -1.76 18.91
CA ASN A 240 -18.41 -1.18 20.13
C ASN A 240 -18.55 -2.23 21.25
N ASP A 241 -19.05 -3.42 20.93
CA ASP A 241 -19.22 -4.51 21.90
C ASP A 241 -17.86 -5.04 22.41
N THR A 242 -16.86 -5.09 21.52
CA THR A 242 -15.47 -5.43 21.89
C THR A 242 -14.90 -4.41 22.88
N VAL A 243 -15.04 -3.12 22.58
CA VAL A 243 -14.60 -2.02 23.48
C VAL A 243 -15.30 -2.11 24.83
N ASP A 244 -16.61 -2.31 24.84
CA ASP A 244 -17.42 -2.46 26.05
C ASP A 244 -16.96 -3.61 26.94
N TRP A 245 -16.50 -4.71 26.34
CA TRP A 245 -15.96 -5.85 27.06
C TRP A 245 -14.57 -5.56 27.62
N LEU A 246 -13.66 -4.98 26.82
CA LEU A 246 -12.29 -4.66 27.22
C LEU A 246 -12.27 -3.76 28.47
N LEU A 247 -13.08 -2.70 28.47
CA LEU A 247 -13.16 -1.74 29.57
C LEU A 247 -13.54 -2.40 30.90
N LYS A 248 -14.39 -3.43 30.85
CA LYS A 248 -14.92 -4.13 32.04
C LYS A 248 -14.01 -5.25 32.53
N ASN A 249 -13.29 -5.92 31.62
CA ASN A 249 -12.62 -7.19 31.91
C ASN A 249 -11.10 -7.08 31.96
N VAL A 250 -10.50 -6.07 31.32
CA VAL A 250 -9.04 -5.90 31.33
C VAL A 250 -8.65 -4.92 32.44
N PRO A 251 -7.92 -5.34 33.49
CA PRO A 251 -7.65 -4.50 34.66
C PRO A 251 -6.73 -3.32 34.34
N ASN A 252 -6.63 -2.35 35.24
CA ASN A 252 -5.69 -1.21 35.19
C ASN A 252 -5.60 -0.55 33.78
N ASN A 253 -6.75 -0.29 33.16
CA ASN A 253 -6.86 0.45 31.91
C ASN A 253 -7.35 1.89 32.17
N ASN A 254 -7.00 2.84 31.31
CA ASN A 254 -7.37 4.26 31.49
C ASN A 254 -8.72 4.65 30.86
N GLY A 255 -9.47 3.68 30.35
CA GLY A 255 -10.77 3.91 29.73
C GLY A 255 -10.75 4.49 28.30
N ARG A 256 -9.57 4.58 27.66
CA ARG A 256 -9.43 5.09 26.28
C ARG A 256 -8.98 4.00 25.32
N VAL A 257 -9.53 4.04 24.12
CA VAL A 257 -9.22 3.14 23.01
C VAL A 257 -8.81 3.97 21.81
N GLY A 258 -7.71 3.60 21.17
CA GLY A 258 -7.47 3.97 19.77
C GLY A 258 -7.68 2.77 18.85
N ALA A 259 -8.08 3.01 17.61
CA ALA A 259 -8.15 1.98 16.58
C ALA A 259 -7.28 2.37 15.38
N TYR A 260 -6.63 1.40 14.76
CA TYR A 260 -5.82 1.62 13.57
C TYR A 260 -5.78 0.34 12.74
N GLY A 261 -5.31 0.46 11.50
CA GLY A 261 -5.09 -0.68 10.65
C GLY A 261 -4.79 -0.27 9.21
N ILE A 262 -4.23 -1.21 8.45
CA ILE A 262 -3.87 -1.04 7.04
C ILE A 262 -4.83 -1.87 6.17
N SER A 263 -5.34 -1.35 5.05
CA SER A 263 -6.25 -2.08 4.14
C SER A 263 -7.62 -2.38 4.74
N TYR A 264 -8.05 -3.64 4.76
CA TYR A 264 -9.26 -4.08 5.44
C TYR A 264 -9.25 -3.69 6.95
N PRO A 265 -8.16 -3.91 7.72
CA PRO A 265 -7.99 -3.28 9.04
C PRO A 265 -8.14 -1.75 9.05
N GLY A 266 -7.76 -1.05 7.98
CA GLY A 266 -7.99 0.39 7.83
C GLY A 266 -9.48 0.72 7.71
N PHE A 267 -10.21 -0.01 6.86
CA PHE A 267 -11.68 0.04 6.81
C PHE A 267 -12.29 -0.20 8.20
N LEU A 268 -11.81 -1.22 8.92
CA LEU A 268 -12.28 -1.54 10.28
C LEU A 268 -11.92 -0.47 11.32
N ALA A 269 -10.81 0.24 11.15
CA ALA A 269 -10.45 1.39 11.97
C ALA A 269 -11.41 2.57 11.73
N MET A 270 -11.80 2.82 10.48
CA MET A 270 -12.84 3.81 10.17
C MET A 270 -14.21 3.39 10.75
N MET A 271 -14.55 2.10 10.69
CA MET A 271 -15.77 1.59 11.34
C MET A 271 -15.79 1.83 12.86
N ALA A 272 -14.62 1.92 13.52
CA ALA A 272 -14.52 2.29 14.93
C ALA A 272 -14.85 3.77 15.20
N GLY A 273 -14.74 4.63 14.18
CA GLY A 273 -15.08 6.06 14.23
C GLY A 273 -16.51 6.39 13.85
N ILE A 274 -17.27 5.45 13.27
CA ILE A 274 -18.68 5.66 12.88
C ILE A 274 -19.59 5.10 13.98
N ASN A 275 -20.49 5.94 14.51
CA ASN A 275 -21.30 5.60 15.70
C ASN A 275 -20.40 5.09 16.84
N ALA A 276 -19.31 5.81 17.09
CA ALA A 276 -18.20 5.36 17.89
C ALA A 276 -18.59 5.17 19.37
N HIS A 277 -18.10 4.10 19.99
CA HIS A 277 -18.18 3.96 21.44
C HIS A 277 -17.47 5.16 22.11
N PRO A 278 -18.02 5.77 23.18
CA PRO A 278 -17.43 6.97 23.80
C PRO A 278 -15.99 6.83 24.29
N ALA A 279 -15.48 5.62 24.47
CA ALA A 279 -14.10 5.34 24.84
C ALA A 279 -13.12 5.40 23.66
N VAL A 280 -13.60 5.37 22.41
CA VAL A 280 -12.75 5.55 21.22
C VAL A 280 -12.38 7.02 21.12
N LYS A 281 -11.08 7.33 21.21
CA LYS A 281 -10.55 8.70 21.30
C LYS A 281 -9.61 9.09 20.15
N ALA A 282 -9.19 8.13 19.34
CA ALA A 282 -8.39 8.35 18.15
C ALA A 282 -8.54 7.18 17.20
N ILE A 283 -8.68 7.45 15.90
CA ILE A 283 -8.59 6.43 14.86
C ILE A 283 -7.50 6.80 13.84
N SER A 284 -6.83 5.80 13.29
CA SER A 284 -5.96 5.94 12.12
C SER A 284 -6.30 4.88 11.09
N PRO A 285 -7.27 5.15 10.20
CA PRO A 285 -7.48 4.39 8.99
C PRO A 285 -6.27 4.61 8.07
N GLN A 286 -5.64 3.52 7.63
CA GLN A 286 -4.44 3.59 6.80
C GLN A 286 -4.70 2.76 5.55
N ALA A 287 -4.64 3.39 4.37
CA ALA A 287 -5.08 2.79 3.12
C ALA A 287 -6.40 2.00 3.28
N PRO A 288 -7.47 2.62 3.82
CA PRO A 288 -8.72 1.92 4.07
C PRO A 288 -9.41 1.50 2.77
N MET A 289 -10.05 0.32 2.78
CA MET A 289 -10.93 -0.14 1.69
C MET A 289 -12.28 0.63 1.73
N THR A 290 -12.27 1.89 1.33
CA THR A 290 -13.39 2.83 1.47
C THR A 290 -14.46 2.62 0.41
N ASN A 291 -14.05 2.48 -0.86
CA ASN A 291 -14.95 2.34 -2.00
C ASN A 291 -14.37 1.41 -3.06
N ILE A 292 -14.49 0.12 -2.78
CA ILE A 292 -14.00 -1.01 -3.57
C ILE A 292 -14.45 -1.05 -5.04
N TRP A 293 -15.39 -0.18 -5.47
CA TRP A 293 -15.80 -0.07 -6.87
C TRP A 293 -15.28 1.20 -7.58
N ILE A 294 -15.08 2.29 -6.84
CA ILE A 294 -14.70 3.57 -7.46
C ILE A 294 -13.21 3.61 -7.78
N GLY A 295 -12.35 3.19 -6.84
CA GLY A 295 -10.89 3.29 -7.01
C GLY A 295 -10.04 2.57 -5.97
N ASP A 296 -10.61 1.60 -5.24
CA ASP A 296 -9.86 0.70 -4.35
C ASP A 296 -9.83 -0.73 -4.97
N ASP A 297 -9.93 -1.78 -4.17
CA ASP A 297 -9.55 -3.16 -4.51
C ASP A 297 -10.11 -3.79 -5.79
N PHE A 298 -11.41 -3.65 -6.06
CA PHE A 298 -12.09 -4.51 -7.05
C PHE A 298 -12.32 -3.81 -8.37
N PHE A 299 -12.60 -2.51 -8.38
CA PHE A 299 -12.75 -1.76 -9.61
C PHE A 299 -12.15 -0.37 -9.47
N HIS A 300 -11.66 0.15 -10.60
CA HIS A 300 -11.31 1.55 -10.76
C HIS A 300 -12.10 2.14 -11.92
N ASN A 301 -12.94 3.15 -11.62
CA ASN A 301 -13.87 3.79 -12.56
C ASN A 301 -14.62 2.78 -13.48
N GLY A 302 -15.03 1.65 -12.88
CA GLY A 302 -15.75 0.55 -13.53
C GLY A 302 -14.90 -0.50 -14.26
N ALA A 303 -13.58 -0.33 -14.36
CA ALA A 303 -12.68 -1.38 -14.82
C ALA A 303 -12.40 -2.39 -13.69
N PHE A 304 -12.63 -3.68 -13.93
CA PHE A 304 -12.48 -4.71 -12.89
C PHE A 304 -11.02 -5.12 -12.74
N ARG A 305 -10.50 -5.09 -11.50
CA ARG A 305 -9.15 -5.52 -11.14
C ARG A 305 -9.08 -7.05 -11.11
N GLU A 306 -8.93 -7.62 -12.29
CA GLU A 306 -9.04 -9.05 -12.59
C GLU A 306 -8.12 -9.93 -11.74
N THR A 307 -6.80 -9.71 -11.75
CA THR A 307 -5.86 -10.53 -10.94
C THR A 307 -6.12 -10.40 -9.45
N TYR A 308 -6.29 -9.16 -8.96
CA TYR A 308 -6.47 -8.89 -7.53
C TYR A 308 -7.80 -9.45 -7.02
N GLY A 309 -8.92 -9.08 -7.65
CA GLY A 309 -10.26 -9.53 -7.25
C GLY A 309 -10.43 -11.05 -7.37
N PHE A 310 -9.79 -11.69 -8.34
CA PHE A 310 -9.78 -13.14 -8.47
C PHE A 310 -9.02 -13.83 -7.33
N ASP A 311 -7.80 -13.38 -7.02
CA ASP A 311 -6.98 -13.99 -5.96
C ASP A 311 -7.57 -13.70 -4.56
N TYR A 312 -7.98 -12.45 -4.30
CA TYR A 312 -8.45 -12.00 -2.99
C TYR A 312 -9.77 -12.66 -2.57
N VAL A 313 -10.73 -12.79 -3.50
CA VAL A 313 -12.00 -13.48 -3.21
C VAL A 313 -11.77 -14.96 -2.90
N GLN A 314 -10.87 -15.64 -3.64
CA GLN A 314 -10.53 -17.02 -3.30
C GLN A 314 -9.88 -17.12 -1.92
N GLN A 315 -8.96 -16.20 -1.61
CA GLN A 315 -8.25 -16.18 -0.34
C GLN A 315 -9.18 -15.95 0.87
N LEU A 316 -10.15 -15.04 0.76
CA LEU A 316 -11.02 -14.67 1.88
C LEU A 316 -12.37 -15.40 1.95
N GLU A 317 -12.94 -15.84 0.84
CA GLU A 317 -14.26 -16.50 0.82
C GLU A 317 -14.18 -18.00 0.53
N GLY A 318 -13.08 -18.49 -0.05
CA GLY A 318 -12.89 -19.91 -0.34
C GLY A 318 -12.61 -20.77 0.91
N GLN A 319 -12.32 -20.13 2.03
CA GLN A 319 -11.83 -20.75 3.27
C GLN A 319 -11.97 -19.77 4.44
N LYS A 320 -11.76 -20.26 5.68
CA LYS A 320 -11.87 -19.46 6.91
C LYS A 320 -10.61 -18.66 7.27
N THR A 321 -9.47 -19.04 6.71
CA THR A 321 -8.15 -18.38 6.88
C THR A 321 -7.78 -17.62 5.61
N ASP A 322 -6.60 -17.01 5.52
CA ASP A 322 -6.14 -16.25 4.35
C ASP A 322 -4.95 -16.92 3.65
N VAL A 323 -4.99 -18.25 3.50
CA VAL A 323 -3.98 -18.99 2.71
C VAL A 323 -3.95 -18.42 1.29
N ARG A 324 -2.75 -17.97 0.89
CA ARG A 324 -2.53 -17.29 -0.39
C ARG A 324 -2.82 -18.21 -1.57
N VAL A 325 -3.37 -17.61 -2.62
CA VAL A 325 -3.40 -18.21 -3.96
C VAL A 325 -1.99 -18.09 -4.55
N ASP A 326 -1.38 -19.24 -4.86
CA ASP A 326 -0.04 -19.30 -5.47
C ASP A 326 -0.10 -20.19 -6.72
N SER A 327 0.18 -19.60 -7.87
CA SER A 327 0.22 -20.29 -9.16
C SER A 327 1.57 -20.07 -9.84
N ASN A 328 2.09 -21.15 -10.44
CA ASN A 328 3.29 -21.09 -11.28
C ASN A 328 2.97 -20.71 -12.74
N GLU A 329 1.69 -20.55 -13.09
CA GLU A 329 1.27 -20.13 -14.42
C GLU A 329 1.47 -18.60 -14.59
N ASP A 330 1.80 -18.17 -15.80
CA ASP A 330 1.74 -16.75 -16.15
C ASP A 330 0.27 -16.32 -16.14
N THR A 331 -0.13 -15.52 -15.16
CA THR A 331 -1.52 -15.06 -15.01
C THR A 331 -2.02 -14.34 -16.26
N PHE A 332 -1.13 -13.69 -17.03
CA PHE A 332 -1.48 -13.12 -18.33
C PHE A 332 -2.05 -14.20 -19.28
N GLU A 333 -1.39 -15.36 -19.37
CA GLU A 333 -1.89 -16.46 -20.21
C GLU A 333 -3.13 -17.13 -19.61
N PHE A 334 -3.18 -17.27 -18.29
CA PHE A 334 -4.33 -17.84 -17.60
C PHE A 334 -5.63 -17.08 -17.91
N PHE A 335 -5.64 -15.76 -17.73
CA PHE A 335 -6.83 -14.95 -17.98
C PHE A 335 -7.15 -14.85 -19.47
N LEU A 336 -6.13 -14.75 -20.34
CA LEU A 336 -6.34 -14.70 -21.79
C LEU A 336 -7.00 -15.99 -22.31
N LYS A 337 -6.54 -17.15 -21.83
CA LYS A 337 -7.08 -18.48 -22.15
C LYS A 337 -8.52 -18.67 -21.64
N ASN A 338 -8.85 -18.09 -20.49
CA ASN A 338 -10.18 -18.19 -19.89
C ASN A 338 -11.18 -17.16 -20.45
N GLU A 339 -10.75 -16.32 -21.40
CA GLU A 339 -11.53 -15.35 -22.16
C GLU A 339 -12.11 -14.17 -21.37
N ASN A 340 -12.76 -14.42 -20.23
CA ASN A 340 -13.38 -13.42 -19.36
C ASN A 340 -13.39 -13.91 -17.90
N PHE A 341 -13.82 -13.05 -16.98
CA PHE A 341 -13.91 -13.39 -15.56
C PHE A 341 -14.80 -14.62 -15.29
N ALA A 342 -15.95 -14.76 -15.96
CA ALA A 342 -16.82 -15.92 -15.78
C ALA A 342 -16.14 -17.25 -16.15
N GLY A 343 -15.34 -17.26 -17.21
CA GLY A 343 -14.52 -18.41 -17.61
C GLY A 343 -13.47 -18.72 -16.55
N ALA A 344 -12.74 -17.71 -16.08
CA ALA A 344 -11.70 -17.85 -15.06
C ALA A 344 -12.29 -18.36 -13.74
N ALA A 345 -13.38 -17.73 -13.26
CA ALA A 345 -14.08 -18.11 -12.04
C ALA A 345 -14.63 -19.55 -12.12
N LYS A 346 -15.14 -19.97 -13.28
CA LYS A 346 -15.58 -21.35 -13.51
C LYS A 346 -14.42 -22.32 -13.47
N SER A 347 -13.29 -21.99 -14.10
CA SER A 347 -12.07 -22.82 -14.12
C SER A 347 -11.51 -23.05 -12.71
N ALA A 348 -11.62 -22.05 -11.82
CA ALA A 348 -11.19 -22.16 -10.42
C ALA A 348 -12.27 -22.68 -9.46
N GLY A 349 -13.50 -22.95 -9.95
CA GLY A 349 -14.61 -23.40 -9.10
C GLY A 349 -15.13 -22.35 -8.11
N MET A 350 -14.81 -21.07 -8.32
CA MET A 350 -15.15 -19.98 -7.40
C MET A 350 -16.43 -19.22 -7.77
N SER A 351 -17.13 -19.58 -8.84
CA SER A 351 -18.32 -18.85 -9.34
C SER A 351 -19.45 -18.66 -8.32
N ASN A 352 -19.50 -19.51 -7.30
CA ASN A 352 -20.54 -19.46 -6.26
C ASN A 352 -20.11 -18.74 -4.98
N LEU A 353 -18.85 -18.28 -4.89
CA LEU A 353 -18.43 -17.44 -3.76
C LEU A 353 -19.21 -16.12 -3.79
N PRO A 354 -19.66 -15.59 -2.64
CA PRO A 354 -20.55 -14.43 -2.58
C PRO A 354 -20.07 -13.23 -3.41
N THR A 355 -18.81 -12.83 -3.27
CA THR A 355 -18.25 -11.68 -3.97
C THR A 355 -17.98 -11.98 -5.44
N ALA A 356 -17.52 -13.19 -5.78
CA ALA A 356 -17.38 -13.60 -7.20
C ALA A 356 -18.72 -13.56 -7.95
N LYS A 357 -19.80 -14.00 -7.29
CA LYS A 357 -21.16 -13.90 -7.81
C LYS A 357 -21.61 -12.44 -7.94
N ALA A 358 -21.21 -11.57 -7.01
CA ALA A 358 -21.46 -10.14 -7.12
C ALA A 358 -20.78 -9.54 -8.36
N PHE A 359 -19.51 -9.84 -8.63
CA PHE A 359 -18.84 -9.40 -9.86
C PHE A 359 -19.61 -9.83 -11.11
N LEU A 360 -20.04 -11.10 -11.16
CA LEU A 360 -20.79 -11.65 -12.30
C LEU A 360 -22.17 -11.01 -12.51
N THR A 361 -22.79 -10.46 -11.46
CA THR A 361 -24.19 -10.00 -11.50
C THR A 361 -24.38 -8.50 -11.31
N GLN A 362 -23.38 -7.80 -10.78
CA GLN A 362 -23.38 -6.38 -10.46
C GLN A 362 -22.15 -5.68 -11.09
N PRO A 363 -21.98 -5.66 -12.42
CA PRO A 363 -20.79 -5.10 -13.05
C PRO A 363 -20.72 -3.55 -13.02
N ALA A 364 -21.85 -2.85 -12.84
CA ALA A 364 -21.93 -1.40 -12.71
C ALA A 364 -21.98 -0.96 -11.23
N TYR A 365 -21.89 0.34 -10.94
CA TYR A 365 -21.96 0.88 -9.57
C TYR A 365 -23.39 0.86 -9.01
N THR A 366 -23.95 -0.34 -8.82
CA THR A 366 -25.32 -0.52 -8.34
C THR A 366 -25.43 -0.26 -6.84
N LYS A 367 -26.66 -0.27 -6.32
CA LYS A 367 -26.94 -0.18 -4.87
C LYS A 367 -26.19 -1.22 -4.03
N PHE A 368 -25.78 -2.34 -4.63
CA PHE A 368 -24.97 -3.34 -3.95
C PHE A 368 -23.61 -2.79 -3.54
N TRP A 369 -22.88 -2.16 -4.46
CA TRP A 369 -21.58 -1.56 -4.17
C TRP A 369 -21.72 -0.27 -3.36
N GLN A 370 -22.73 0.55 -3.65
CA GLN A 370 -23.01 1.77 -2.89
C GLN A 370 -23.29 1.48 -1.41
N ALA A 371 -23.87 0.32 -1.08
CA ALA A 371 -24.11 -0.08 0.30
C ALA A 371 -22.83 -0.44 1.07
N MET A 372 -21.73 -0.75 0.37
CA MET A 372 -20.42 -1.01 0.98
C MET A 372 -19.53 0.24 1.02
N ALA A 373 -19.94 1.34 0.37
CA ALA A 373 -19.19 2.58 0.36
C ALA A 373 -19.23 3.24 1.75
N VAL A 374 -18.08 3.71 2.23
CA VAL A 374 -17.95 4.30 3.58
C VAL A 374 -18.28 5.79 3.58
N GLU A 375 -17.95 6.52 2.52
CA GLU A 375 -18.07 7.98 2.44
C GLU A 375 -19.47 8.52 2.78
N PRO A 376 -20.59 7.88 2.35
CA PRO A 376 -21.94 8.34 2.71
C PRO A 376 -22.24 8.36 4.21
N HIS A 377 -21.45 7.66 5.03
CA HIS A 377 -21.60 7.60 6.47
C HIS A 377 -20.73 8.64 7.22
N LEU A 378 -19.77 9.26 6.55
CA LEU A 378 -18.80 10.22 7.11
C LEU A 378 -19.38 11.64 7.21
N THR A 379 -20.51 11.78 7.89
CA THR A 379 -21.30 13.03 7.95
C THR A 379 -20.97 13.94 9.15
N LYS A 380 -20.02 13.52 9.99
CA LYS A 380 -19.52 14.23 11.17
C LYS A 380 -18.18 13.64 11.61
N VAL A 381 -17.34 14.46 12.22
CA VAL A 381 -16.13 14.02 12.91
C VAL A 381 -16.52 13.60 14.34
N GLU A 382 -16.64 12.30 14.60
CA GLU A 382 -16.95 11.78 15.95
C GLU A 382 -15.70 11.58 16.81
N VAL A 383 -14.61 11.20 16.15
CA VAL A 383 -13.32 10.85 16.76
C VAL A 383 -12.24 11.55 15.94
N PRO A 384 -11.18 12.07 16.56
CA PRO A 384 -9.99 12.50 15.85
C PRO A 384 -9.45 11.40 14.93
N THR A 385 -9.21 11.75 13.67
CA THR A 385 -8.89 10.81 12.58
C THR A 385 -7.57 11.19 11.92
N LEU A 386 -6.64 10.24 11.85
CA LEU A 386 -5.39 10.34 11.09
C LEU A 386 -5.44 9.40 9.88
N GLU A 387 -5.84 9.93 8.73
CA GLU A 387 -5.80 9.23 7.45
C GLU A 387 -4.36 9.08 6.98
N VAL A 388 -4.01 7.88 6.49
CA VAL A 388 -2.65 7.58 6.03
C VAL A 388 -2.69 6.84 4.70
N GLY A 389 -1.91 7.28 3.72
CA GLY A 389 -1.86 6.66 2.39
C GLY A 389 -0.49 6.76 1.73
N GLY A 390 -0.32 6.01 0.65
CA GLY A 390 0.88 6.02 -0.18
C GLY A 390 0.63 6.57 -1.58
N TRP A 391 1.58 7.34 -2.13
CA TRP A 391 1.52 7.81 -3.52
C TRP A 391 1.63 6.71 -4.57
N TRP A 392 2.13 5.54 -4.17
CA TRP A 392 2.16 4.34 -5.02
C TRP A 392 1.40 3.19 -4.35
N ASP A 393 0.32 3.50 -3.62
CA ASP A 393 -0.57 2.50 -3.07
C ASP A 393 -1.29 1.74 -4.19
N GLN A 394 -0.85 0.53 -4.45
CA GLN A 394 -1.36 -0.26 -5.55
C GLN A 394 -2.68 -0.99 -5.25
N GLU A 395 -3.24 -0.87 -4.05
CA GLU A 395 -4.44 -1.59 -3.58
C GLU A 395 -5.58 -0.61 -3.27
N ASP A 396 -5.33 0.37 -2.41
CA ASP A 396 -6.34 1.24 -1.79
C ASP A 396 -5.96 2.73 -2.00
N MET A 397 -5.86 3.16 -3.27
CA MET A 397 -5.44 4.52 -3.64
C MET A 397 -6.51 5.59 -3.32
N TRP A 398 -7.79 5.20 -3.40
CA TRP A 398 -8.92 6.11 -3.23
C TRP A 398 -9.18 6.43 -1.76
N GLY A 399 -9.15 5.41 -0.90
CA GLY A 399 -9.63 5.47 0.47
C GLY A 399 -9.15 6.66 1.32
N PRO A 400 -7.84 6.82 1.60
CA PRO A 400 -7.35 7.86 2.51
C PRO A 400 -7.77 9.27 2.09
N GLN A 401 -7.73 9.56 0.79
CA GLN A 401 -8.05 10.88 0.25
C GLN A 401 -9.56 11.11 0.21
N ALA A 402 -10.35 10.06 -0.07
CA ALA A 402 -11.80 10.14 -0.11
C ALA A 402 -12.42 10.29 1.29
N GLU A 403 -11.92 9.55 2.28
CA GLU A 403 -12.36 9.67 3.67
C GLU A 403 -12.03 11.05 4.26
N TYR A 404 -10.79 11.52 4.04
CA TYR A 404 -10.40 12.89 4.39
C TYR A 404 -11.33 13.92 3.74
N ALA A 405 -11.53 13.85 2.42
CA ALA A 405 -12.37 14.81 1.70
C ALA A 405 -13.85 14.76 2.12
N ALA A 406 -14.35 13.61 2.55
CA ALA A 406 -15.71 13.47 3.08
C ALA A 406 -15.85 14.06 4.49
N LEU A 407 -14.85 13.92 5.35
CA LEU A 407 -14.86 14.41 6.73
C LEU A 407 -14.53 15.91 6.85
N GLU A 408 -13.66 16.44 5.99
CA GLU A 408 -13.15 17.81 6.05
C GLU A 408 -14.25 18.89 6.14
N PRO A 409 -15.36 18.85 5.36
CA PRO A 409 -16.48 19.80 5.51
C PRO A 409 -17.15 19.79 6.89
N HIS A 410 -16.91 18.75 7.68
CA HIS A 410 -17.47 18.55 9.02
C HIS A 410 -16.45 18.82 10.14
N ASP A 411 -15.17 19.06 9.82
CA ASP A 411 -14.10 19.23 10.79
C ASP A 411 -13.99 20.66 11.34
N LYS A 412 -14.80 20.97 12.35
CA LYS A 412 -14.78 22.29 13.00
C LYS A 412 -13.64 22.47 14.00
N ASN A 413 -12.99 21.38 14.40
CA ASN A 413 -12.02 21.36 15.49
C ASN A 413 -10.58 21.15 15.00
N HIS A 414 -10.37 20.93 13.71
CA HIS A 414 -9.09 20.51 13.13
C HIS A 414 -8.60 19.21 13.78
N GLU A 415 -9.46 18.19 13.70
CA GLU A 415 -9.26 16.84 14.23
C GLU A 415 -9.20 15.77 13.13
N VAL A 416 -9.28 16.15 11.86
CA VAL A 416 -9.06 15.29 10.70
C VAL A 416 -7.71 15.65 10.08
N PHE A 417 -6.84 14.65 9.97
CA PHE A 417 -5.48 14.81 9.49
C PHE A 417 -5.20 13.84 8.36
N LEU A 418 -4.29 14.21 7.46
CA LEU A 418 -3.90 13.38 6.32
C LEU A 418 -2.39 13.26 6.22
N VAL A 419 -1.90 12.03 6.02
CA VAL A 419 -0.49 11.75 5.75
C VAL A 419 -0.34 10.97 4.46
N LEU A 420 0.38 11.53 3.50
CA LEU A 420 0.63 10.90 2.20
C LEU A 420 2.13 10.76 1.96
N GLY A 421 2.65 9.54 2.03
CA GLY A 421 4.07 9.26 1.87
C GLY A 421 4.41 8.58 0.53
N PRO A 422 5.70 8.42 0.19
CA PRO A 422 6.14 7.83 -1.06
C PRO A 422 6.13 6.29 -0.98
N TRP A 423 5.00 5.74 -0.54
CA TRP A 423 4.86 4.35 -0.15
C TRP A 423 4.00 3.58 -1.12
N ASN A 424 4.27 2.29 -1.18
CA ASN A 424 3.30 1.30 -1.61
C ASN A 424 2.34 0.95 -0.48
N HIS A 425 1.37 0.08 -0.79
CA HIS A 425 0.37 -0.35 0.16
C HIS A 425 0.97 -0.91 1.46
N GLY A 426 0.75 -0.21 2.57
CA GLY A 426 1.27 -0.53 3.91
C GLY A 426 2.78 -0.31 4.10
N GLY A 427 3.45 0.35 3.16
CA GLY A 427 4.91 0.48 3.15
C GLY A 427 5.47 1.16 4.39
N TRP A 428 4.74 2.13 4.97
CA TRP A 428 5.17 2.96 6.11
C TRP A 428 5.46 2.20 7.41
N VAL A 429 5.10 0.93 7.53
CA VAL A 429 5.48 0.05 8.66
C VAL A 429 7.01 -0.14 8.72
N GLN A 430 7.70 -0.09 7.58
CA GLN A 430 9.15 -0.23 7.49
C GLN A 430 9.86 1.14 7.51
N THR A 431 11.19 1.15 7.36
CA THR A 431 11.97 2.40 7.27
C THR A 431 11.63 3.22 6.03
N THR A 432 11.33 2.53 4.91
CA THR A 432 10.97 3.07 3.58
C THR A 432 11.84 4.23 3.09
N ARG A 433 13.11 3.92 2.85
CA ARG A 433 13.98 4.76 2.02
C ARG A 433 13.85 4.47 0.54
N HIS A 434 13.50 3.24 0.19
CA HIS A 434 13.35 2.82 -1.18
C HIS A 434 11.95 2.28 -1.44
N LEU A 435 11.50 2.47 -2.68
CA LEU A 435 10.42 1.69 -3.25
C LEU A 435 10.89 1.16 -4.61
N GLY A 436 11.04 -0.16 -4.71
CA GLY A 436 11.71 -0.77 -5.86
C GLY A 436 13.14 -0.23 -6.02
N VAL A 437 13.42 0.39 -7.16
CA VAL A 437 14.72 1.02 -7.46
C VAL A 437 14.77 2.51 -7.10
N VAL A 438 13.63 3.12 -6.75
CA VAL A 438 13.54 4.53 -6.41
C VAL A 438 14.07 4.74 -4.99
N ASN A 439 15.02 5.66 -4.83
CA ASN A 439 15.61 6.04 -3.54
C ASN A 439 15.14 7.44 -3.14
N PHE A 440 14.46 7.54 -1.99
CA PHE A 440 13.96 8.79 -1.44
C PHE A 440 15.00 9.53 -0.58
N GLY A 441 16.15 8.89 -0.28
CA GLY A 441 17.24 9.47 0.50
C GLY A 441 17.01 9.53 2.02
N ALA A 442 15.78 9.34 2.49
CA ALA A 442 15.39 9.45 3.91
C ALA A 442 14.49 8.28 4.34
N PRO A 443 14.44 7.92 5.64
CA PRO A 443 13.61 6.82 6.14
C PRO A 443 12.18 7.33 6.37
N THR A 444 11.40 7.42 5.30
CA THR A 444 10.12 8.15 5.31
C THR A 444 9.10 7.53 6.26
N GLY A 445 9.04 6.21 6.36
CA GLY A 445 8.14 5.47 7.26
C GLY A 445 8.54 5.64 8.72
N ASP A 446 9.84 5.58 9.05
CA ASP A 446 10.31 5.86 10.41
C ASP A 446 10.00 7.30 10.82
N THR A 447 10.19 8.26 9.91
CA THR A 447 9.87 9.67 10.17
C THR A 447 8.38 9.82 10.48
N TYR A 448 7.50 9.23 9.67
CA TYR A 448 6.06 9.23 9.91
C TYR A 448 5.71 8.64 11.29
N ARG A 449 6.18 7.43 11.60
CA ARG A 449 5.80 6.76 12.86
C ARG A 449 6.31 7.51 14.08
N LYS A 450 7.57 7.97 14.06
CA LYS A 450 8.21 8.67 15.18
C LYS A 450 7.65 10.07 15.41
N THR A 451 7.30 10.80 14.35
CA THR A 451 6.98 12.24 14.44
C THR A 451 5.51 12.57 14.27
N ILE A 452 4.69 11.63 13.78
CA ILE A 452 3.26 11.87 13.52
C ILE A 452 2.39 10.79 14.19
N GLU A 453 2.53 9.52 13.83
CA GLU A 453 1.64 8.44 14.31
C GLU A 453 1.71 8.24 15.83
N ALA A 454 2.91 8.02 16.37
CA ALA A 454 3.06 7.81 17.81
C ALA A 454 2.63 9.06 18.60
N PRO A 455 3.07 10.29 18.25
CA PRO A 455 2.58 11.50 18.91
C PRO A 455 1.06 11.69 18.81
N PHE A 456 0.42 11.34 17.69
CA PHE A 456 -1.03 11.42 17.52
C PHE A 456 -1.74 10.56 18.57
N PHE A 457 -1.41 9.27 18.64
CA PHE A 457 -2.01 8.39 19.65
C PHE A 457 -1.66 8.81 21.08
N GLU A 458 -0.44 9.27 21.32
CA GLU A 458 -0.04 9.76 22.64
C GLU A 458 -0.83 11.01 23.09
N LYS A 459 -1.14 11.93 22.17
CA LYS A 459 -1.99 13.10 22.46
C LYS A 459 -3.37 12.69 22.92
N TYR A 460 -4.06 11.85 22.13
CA TYR A 460 -5.46 11.54 22.37
C TYR A 460 -5.70 10.43 23.41
N LEU A 461 -4.74 9.51 23.57
CA LEU A 461 -4.87 8.37 24.49
C LEU A 461 -4.14 8.55 25.82
N LYS A 462 -3.16 9.47 25.90
CA LYS A 462 -2.32 9.67 27.09
C LYS A 462 -2.14 11.14 27.50
N ASP A 463 -2.81 12.08 26.83
CA ASP A 463 -2.70 13.53 27.07
C ASP A 463 -1.27 14.07 26.96
N ARG A 464 -0.39 13.40 26.21
CA ARG A 464 1.00 13.84 26.02
C ARG A 464 1.08 14.87 24.90
N GLN A 465 1.93 15.87 25.09
CA GLN A 465 2.24 16.85 24.05
C GLN A 465 3.19 16.23 23.02
N GLY A 466 3.23 16.79 21.80
CA GLY A 466 4.21 16.40 20.77
C GLY A 466 3.62 16.26 19.37
N PHE A 467 2.31 16.01 19.25
CA PHE A 467 1.63 16.02 17.96
C PHE A 467 1.36 17.45 17.50
N ASP A 468 1.94 17.81 16.37
CA ASP A 468 1.98 19.19 15.84
C ASP A 468 1.44 19.33 14.41
N LEU A 469 0.90 18.25 13.84
CA LEU A 469 0.28 18.30 12.52
C LEU A 469 -1.02 19.11 12.61
N LYS A 470 -1.15 20.09 11.73
CA LYS A 470 -2.35 20.96 11.66
C LYS A 470 -3.45 20.37 10.81
N ASP A 471 -3.07 19.76 9.69
CA ASP A 471 -3.98 19.23 8.69
C ASP A 471 -3.26 18.13 7.90
N THR A 472 -2.42 18.48 6.92
CA THR A 472 -1.81 17.50 6.01
C THR A 472 -0.29 17.51 6.05
N ALA A 473 0.32 16.33 6.13
CA ALA A 473 1.73 16.10 5.86
C ALA A 473 1.89 15.25 4.61
N SER A 474 2.62 15.74 3.61
CA SER A 474 2.85 15.00 2.38
C SER A 474 4.33 14.92 2.05
N PHE A 475 4.80 13.77 1.59
CA PHE A 475 6.14 13.66 1.04
C PHE A 475 6.13 14.02 -0.44
N ARG A 476 6.69 15.19 -0.76
CA ARG A 476 6.85 15.63 -2.14
C ARG A 476 7.98 14.86 -2.80
N THR A 477 7.62 13.94 -3.69
CA THR A 477 8.56 13.13 -4.46
C THR A 477 9.28 13.97 -5.53
N GLY A 478 10.41 13.48 -6.03
CA GLY A 478 11.28 14.22 -6.96
C GLY A 478 12.28 15.12 -6.22
N VAL A 479 11.79 16.04 -5.38
CA VAL A 479 12.64 16.80 -4.43
C VAL A 479 12.86 16.07 -3.10
N ASN A 480 12.10 15.00 -2.87
CA ASN A 480 12.20 14.08 -1.73
C ASN A 480 12.21 14.76 -0.36
N ARG A 481 11.13 15.47 -0.03
CA ARG A 481 10.99 16.16 1.26
C ARG A 481 9.56 16.12 1.80
N TRP A 482 9.43 16.11 3.13
CA TRP A 482 8.13 16.31 3.78
C TRP A 482 7.71 17.78 3.69
N GLU A 483 6.51 18.00 3.17
CA GLU A 483 5.78 19.25 3.14
C GLU A 483 4.63 19.18 4.15
N ARG A 484 4.25 20.33 4.70
CA ARG A 484 3.10 20.47 5.60
C ARG A 484 2.16 21.52 5.05
N TYR A 485 0.92 21.13 4.80
CA TYR A 485 -0.11 22.00 4.24
C TYR A 485 -1.18 22.28 5.30
N SER A 486 -1.84 23.44 5.17
CA SER A 486 -2.97 23.82 6.02
C SER A 486 -4.31 23.32 5.52
N ALA A 487 -4.33 22.68 4.35
CA ALA A 487 -5.47 22.01 3.73
C ALA A 487 -4.94 21.10 2.61
N TRP A 488 -5.66 20.01 2.31
CA TRP A 488 -5.42 19.20 1.11
C TRP A 488 -6.64 19.21 0.17
N PRO A 489 -6.43 19.32 -1.16
CA PRO A 489 -5.22 19.76 -1.84
C PRO A 489 -4.73 21.15 -1.36
N PRO A 490 -3.44 21.48 -1.54
CA PRO A 490 -2.90 22.77 -1.13
C PRO A 490 -3.57 23.92 -1.89
N LYS A 491 -4.06 24.93 -1.16
CA LYS A 491 -4.75 26.11 -1.75
C LYS A 491 -3.88 27.36 -1.74
N GLU A 492 -3.17 27.62 -0.65
CA GLU A 492 -2.38 28.83 -0.49
C GLU A 492 -1.07 28.75 -1.28
N GLY A 493 -0.86 29.68 -2.23
CA GLY A 493 0.33 29.72 -3.07
C GLY A 493 0.32 28.72 -4.23
N PHE A 494 -0.85 28.16 -4.58
CA PHE A 494 -1.04 27.24 -5.70
C PHE A 494 -2.13 27.74 -6.65
N LYS A 495 -1.98 27.41 -7.94
CA LYS A 495 -2.91 27.75 -9.01
C LYS A 495 -3.15 26.58 -9.96
N GLU A 496 -4.32 26.57 -10.57
CA GLU A 496 -4.65 25.59 -11.60
C GLU A 496 -3.74 25.75 -12.83
N ALA A 497 -3.25 24.62 -13.34
CA ALA A 497 -2.51 24.53 -14.59
C ALA A 497 -3.05 23.39 -15.47
N LYS A 498 -2.73 23.47 -16.77
CA LYS A 498 -3.16 22.50 -17.78
C LYS A 498 -2.00 22.11 -18.67
N LEU A 499 -1.75 20.81 -18.77
CA LEU A 499 -0.73 20.22 -19.64
C LEU A 499 -1.40 19.60 -20.87
N TYR A 500 -1.33 20.30 -22.00
CA TYR A 500 -2.05 19.95 -23.24
C TYR A 500 -1.30 18.92 -24.07
N LEU A 501 -2.05 17.93 -24.59
CA LEU A 501 -1.59 16.91 -25.52
C LEU A 501 -1.75 17.43 -26.95
N ASN A 502 -0.64 17.81 -27.60
CA ASN A 502 -0.67 18.49 -28.89
C ASN A 502 -0.57 17.54 -30.09
N ALA A 503 -0.96 18.05 -31.26
CA ALA A 503 -1.03 17.26 -32.49
C ALA A 503 0.31 16.68 -32.99
N ASP A 504 1.43 17.28 -32.57
CA ASP A 504 2.79 16.83 -32.87
C ASP A 504 3.37 15.90 -31.78
N ARG A 505 2.52 15.43 -30.85
CA ARG A 505 2.85 14.64 -29.66
C ARG A 505 3.70 15.37 -28.63
N SER A 506 3.76 16.71 -28.68
CA SER A 506 4.35 17.50 -27.60
C SER A 506 3.37 17.73 -26.44
N LEU A 507 3.92 17.92 -25.23
CA LEU A 507 3.19 18.44 -24.08
C LEU A 507 3.58 19.89 -23.81
N THR A 508 2.59 20.76 -23.61
CA THR A 508 2.81 22.19 -23.33
C THR A 508 1.79 22.73 -22.33
N MET A 509 2.18 23.73 -21.53
CA MET A 509 1.24 24.45 -20.66
C MET A 509 0.41 25.52 -21.40
N THR A 510 0.64 25.69 -22.69
CA THR A 510 -0.04 26.68 -23.52
C THR A 510 -1.11 25.99 -24.37
N ALA A 511 -2.33 26.50 -24.30
CA ALA A 511 -3.45 25.93 -25.06
C ALA A 511 -3.17 25.94 -26.58
N PRO A 512 -3.64 24.92 -27.33
CA PRO A 512 -3.51 24.90 -28.78
C PRO A 512 -4.22 26.11 -29.43
N GLY A 513 -3.54 26.82 -30.32
CA GLY A 513 -4.09 28.01 -31.00
C GLY A 513 -5.19 27.69 -32.03
N GLU A 514 -6.08 28.67 -32.28
CA GLU A 514 -7.26 28.53 -33.16
C GLU A 514 -6.94 28.44 -34.65
N LYS A 515 -5.78 28.95 -35.10
CA LYS A 515 -5.45 29.02 -36.53
C LYS A 515 -5.05 27.64 -37.10
N GLY A 516 -5.97 27.00 -37.83
CA GLY A 516 -5.69 25.85 -38.69
C GLY A 516 -5.64 24.48 -38.02
N THR A 517 -6.24 24.33 -36.83
CA THR A 517 -6.14 23.11 -36.00
C THR A 517 -7.46 22.42 -35.69
N GLY A 518 -8.63 22.97 -36.05
CA GLY A 518 -9.93 22.39 -35.68
C GLY A 518 -10.07 20.91 -36.05
N GLY A 519 -10.21 20.05 -35.04
CA GLY A 519 -10.43 18.61 -35.23
C GLY A 519 -9.17 17.78 -35.53
N LYS A 520 -7.96 18.32 -35.34
CA LYS A 520 -6.73 17.54 -35.56
C LYS A 520 -6.59 16.39 -34.54
N ILE A 521 -6.44 15.20 -35.08
CA ILE A 521 -5.99 14.01 -34.38
C ILE A 521 -4.51 14.21 -34.06
N ALA A 522 -4.16 14.07 -32.78
CA ALA A 522 -2.78 14.08 -32.34
C ALA A 522 -2.09 12.73 -32.57
N THR A 523 -2.83 11.64 -32.41
CA THR A 523 -2.32 10.31 -32.67
C THR A 523 -3.45 9.31 -32.83
N ASN A 524 -3.17 8.25 -33.59
CA ASN A 524 -3.99 7.05 -33.68
C ASN A 524 -3.17 5.85 -33.20
N TYR A 525 -3.83 4.91 -32.55
CA TYR A 525 -3.27 3.59 -32.25
C TYR A 525 -4.35 2.50 -32.39
N SER A 526 -3.93 1.26 -32.61
CA SER A 526 -4.84 0.12 -32.73
C SER A 526 -4.86 -0.64 -31.42
N ALA A 527 -5.95 -0.57 -30.68
CA ALA A 527 -6.13 -1.36 -29.47
C ALA A 527 -6.74 -2.72 -29.84
N ASP A 528 -6.03 -3.81 -29.56
CA ASP A 528 -6.46 -5.18 -29.88
C ASP A 528 -6.59 -5.99 -28.58
N PRO A 529 -7.80 -6.34 -28.13
CA PRO A 529 -8.00 -7.15 -26.93
C PRO A 529 -7.34 -8.54 -27.00
N LYS A 530 -6.93 -9.03 -28.18
CA LYS A 530 -6.18 -10.30 -28.32
C LYS A 530 -4.68 -10.16 -28.03
N ASN A 531 -4.17 -8.93 -28.01
CA ASN A 531 -2.79 -8.61 -27.66
C ASN A 531 -2.77 -7.42 -26.68
N PRO A 532 -3.34 -7.56 -25.48
CA PRO A 532 -3.45 -6.44 -24.54
C PRO A 532 -2.07 -6.01 -24.03
N VAL A 533 -1.95 -4.75 -23.62
CA VAL A 533 -0.74 -4.19 -23.03
C VAL A 533 -0.55 -4.78 -21.64
N PRO A 534 0.58 -5.45 -21.35
CA PRO A 534 0.84 -5.98 -20.02
C PRO A 534 1.06 -4.86 -19.01
N TYR A 535 0.52 -5.00 -17.78
CA TYR A 535 0.72 -3.97 -16.74
C TYR A 535 2.10 -3.98 -16.09
N ARG A 536 2.77 -5.12 -16.14
CA ARG A 536 4.15 -5.32 -15.67
C ARG A 536 4.86 -6.38 -16.52
N HIS A 537 6.15 -6.57 -16.30
CA HIS A 537 6.94 -7.55 -17.05
C HIS A 537 6.37 -8.97 -16.97
N ARG A 538 6.23 -9.64 -18.12
CA ARG A 538 5.87 -11.06 -18.21
C ARG A 538 7.07 -11.98 -17.95
N PRO A 539 6.87 -13.20 -17.42
CA PRO A 539 5.59 -13.73 -16.92
C PRO A 539 5.12 -13.02 -15.65
N ILE A 540 3.81 -12.87 -15.50
CA ILE A 540 3.13 -12.17 -14.39
C ILE A 540 2.67 -13.22 -13.37
N GLN A 541 3.22 -13.15 -12.16
CA GLN A 541 2.87 -14.04 -11.05
C GLN A 541 1.47 -13.74 -10.49
N SER A 542 0.89 -14.65 -9.71
CA SER A 542 -0.24 -14.36 -8.83
C SER A 542 0.04 -13.15 -7.92
N THR A 543 -1.00 -12.43 -7.51
CA THR A 543 -0.92 -11.14 -6.82
C THR A 543 0.04 -11.18 -5.64
N TYR A 544 -0.18 -12.11 -4.71
CA TYR A 544 0.68 -12.32 -3.54
C TYR A 544 1.54 -13.60 -3.61
N GLY A 545 1.67 -14.18 -4.81
CA GLY A 545 2.44 -15.39 -5.06
C GLY A 545 3.94 -15.20 -4.88
N HIS A 546 4.68 -16.30 -4.81
CA HIS A 546 6.12 -16.26 -4.57
C HIS A 546 6.85 -15.52 -5.70
N GLY A 547 7.65 -14.49 -5.33
CA GLY A 547 8.41 -13.69 -6.30
C GLY A 547 7.58 -12.67 -7.09
N SER A 548 6.31 -12.46 -6.73
CA SER A 548 5.47 -11.42 -7.31
C SER A 548 6.07 -10.03 -7.10
N LYS A 549 6.01 -9.20 -8.13
CA LYS A 549 6.40 -7.78 -8.09
C LYS A 549 5.22 -6.85 -7.82
N TRP A 550 4.14 -7.37 -7.24
CA TRP A 550 2.89 -6.62 -7.04
C TRP A 550 3.12 -5.36 -6.22
N ARG A 551 3.87 -5.47 -5.12
CA ARG A 551 4.15 -4.35 -4.22
C ARG A 551 5.01 -3.24 -4.82
N THR A 552 5.54 -3.39 -6.04
CA THR A 552 6.43 -2.40 -6.66
C THR A 552 6.04 -2.06 -8.10
N TRP A 553 4.92 -2.58 -8.61
CA TRP A 553 4.63 -2.49 -10.05
C TRP A 553 4.42 -1.04 -10.51
N LEU A 554 3.85 -0.19 -9.65
CA LEU A 554 3.62 1.23 -9.94
C LEU A 554 4.92 2.04 -10.11
N VAL A 555 6.02 1.60 -9.50
CA VAL A 555 7.34 2.22 -9.67
C VAL A 555 8.21 1.52 -10.70
N GLU A 556 7.70 0.53 -11.44
CA GLU A 556 8.47 -0.12 -12.51
C GLU A 556 8.63 0.79 -13.73
N ASP A 557 9.76 0.64 -14.40
CA ASP A 557 10.12 1.42 -15.59
C ASP A 557 9.17 1.15 -16.76
N GLN A 558 8.43 2.17 -17.20
CA GLN A 558 7.46 2.02 -18.28
C GLN A 558 8.09 1.77 -19.67
N ARG A 559 9.42 1.84 -19.80
CA ARG A 559 10.12 1.56 -21.08
C ARG A 559 9.87 0.16 -21.64
N PHE A 560 9.47 -0.81 -20.83
CA PHE A 560 9.17 -2.16 -21.32
C PHE A 560 8.01 -2.21 -22.32
N VAL A 561 7.11 -1.21 -22.31
CA VAL A 561 6.01 -1.07 -23.28
C VAL A 561 6.24 0.03 -24.33
N SER A 562 7.25 0.90 -24.17
CA SER A 562 7.52 2.04 -25.08
C SER A 562 7.66 1.68 -26.57
N GLY A 563 8.01 0.43 -26.91
CA GLY A 563 8.13 -0.04 -28.30
C GLY A 563 6.81 -0.49 -28.94
N ARG A 564 5.72 -0.54 -28.17
CA ARG A 564 4.42 -0.98 -28.64
C ARG A 564 3.74 0.08 -29.51
N LYS A 565 2.82 -0.35 -30.38
CA LYS A 565 2.10 0.50 -31.35
C LYS A 565 0.64 0.74 -30.99
N ASP A 566 0.19 0.16 -29.89
CA ASP A 566 -1.17 0.20 -29.35
C ASP A 566 -1.27 1.11 -28.11
N LEU A 567 -0.35 2.06 -27.99
CA LEU A 567 -0.34 3.15 -27.02
C LEU A 567 0.22 4.44 -27.65
N ALA A 568 0.02 5.55 -26.98
CA ALA A 568 0.44 6.87 -27.40
C ALA A 568 1.22 7.60 -26.31
N ASN A 569 2.40 8.12 -26.65
CA ASN A 569 3.23 8.92 -25.77
C ASN A 569 3.31 10.37 -26.23
N PHE A 570 3.12 11.27 -25.27
CA PHE A 570 3.30 12.71 -25.41
C PHE A 570 4.40 13.15 -24.45
N THR A 571 5.24 14.10 -24.83
CA THR A 571 6.38 14.49 -23.98
C THR A 571 6.71 15.97 -24.10
N THR A 572 7.16 16.57 -23.00
CA THR A 572 7.77 17.91 -23.01
C THR A 572 9.17 17.87 -23.65
N PRO A 573 9.75 19.01 -24.03
CA PRO A 573 11.20 19.18 -24.08
C PRO A 573 11.85 18.78 -22.73
N VAL A 574 13.18 18.67 -22.72
CA VAL A 574 13.91 18.61 -21.44
C VAL A 574 13.56 19.86 -20.64
N LEU A 575 13.15 19.67 -19.38
CA LEU A 575 12.80 20.77 -18.49
C LEU A 575 14.05 21.61 -18.20
N ASP A 576 13.94 22.93 -18.35
CA ASP A 576 15.00 23.90 -18.04
C ASP A 576 14.90 24.45 -16.61
N HIS A 577 13.79 24.19 -15.92
CA HIS A 577 13.49 24.47 -14.53
C HIS A 577 12.61 23.36 -13.93
N ASP A 578 12.51 23.32 -12.60
CA ASP A 578 11.68 22.36 -11.88
C ASP A 578 10.18 22.68 -12.09
N VAL A 579 9.35 21.65 -12.22
CA VAL A 579 7.89 21.77 -12.33
C VAL A 579 7.23 20.92 -11.25
N THR A 580 6.54 21.57 -10.31
CA THR A 580 5.77 20.88 -9.27
C THR A 580 4.33 20.68 -9.72
N VAL A 581 3.81 19.46 -9.51
CA VAL A 581 2.42 19.06 -9.69
C VAL A 581 1.93 18.57 -8.33
N THR A 582 0.83 19.15 -7.84
CA THR A 582 0.22 18.77 -6.56
C THR A 582 -1.29 18.67 -6.66
N GLY A 583 -1.91 18.06 -5.65
CA GLY A 583 -3.35 17.87 -5.60
C GLY A 583 -3.85 16.87 -6.64
N ASP A 584 -5.15 16.93 -6.93
CA ASP A 584 -5.81 16.03 -7.86
C ASP A 584 -5.38 16.27 -9.31
N VAL A 585 -4.88 15.21 -9.97
CA VAL A 585 -4.54 15.24 -11.40
C VAL A 585 -5.73 14.72 -12.19
N VAL A 586 -6.41 15.59 -12.92
CA VAL A 586 -7.60 15.21 -13.71
C VAL A 586 -7.22 15.04 -15.18
N ALA A 587 -7.50 13.86 -15.74
CA ALA A 587 -7.47 13.66 -17.18
C ALA A 587 -8.76 14.21 -17.81
N ASP A 588 -8.61 15.07 -18.82
CA ASP A 588 -9.69 15.61 -19.64
C ASP A 588 -9.35 15.30 -21.10
N LEU A 589 -9.81 14.14 -21.56
CA LEU A 589 -9.41 13.51 -22.82
C LEU A 589 -10.52 13.62 -23.85
N PHE A 590 -10.21 14.21 -25.01
CA PHE A 590 -11.06 14.16 -26.20
C PHE A 590 -10.57 13.04 -27.10
N ALA A 591 -11.38 12.00 -27.25
CA ALA A 591 -11.00 10.81 -28.00
C ALA A 591 -12.16 10.19 -28.78
N SER A 592 -11.85 9.38 -29.78
CA SER A 592 -12.83 8.57 -30.51
C SER A 592 -12.31 7.14 -30.68
N THR A 593 -13.24 6.20 -30.80
CA THR A 593 -12.97 4.79 -31.10
C THR A 593 -13.81 4.36 -32.29
N THR A 594 -13.31 3.45 -33.13
CA THR A 594 -14.13 2.79 -34.15
C THR A 594 -15.10 1.76 -33.57
N GLY A 595 -14.92 1.40 -32.28
CA GLY A 595 -15.79 0.50 -31.55
C GLY A 595 -16.98 1.18 -30.89
N THR A 596 -17.64 0.45 -30.00
CA THR A 596 -18.80 0.94 -29.22
C THR A 596 -18.57 0.92 -27.71
N ASP A 597 -17.37 0.55 -27.27
CA ASP A 597 -16.88 0.61 -25.90
C ASP A 597 -15.34 0.72 -25.96
N GLY A 598 -14.69 0.99 -24.84
CA GLY A 598 -13.23 1.03 -24.73
C GLY A 598 -12.78 1.53 -23.36
N ASP A 599 -11.64 1.06 -22.89
CA ASP A 599 -11.01 1.58 -21.68
C ASP A 599 -9.97 2.65 -22.05
N TRP A 600 -9.78 3.62 -21.15
CA TRP A 600 -8.85 4.72 -21.28
C TRP A 600 -7.91 4.71 -20.08
N VAL A 601 -6.67 4.31 -20.30
CA VAL A 601 -5.62 4.36 -19.27
C VAL A 601 -4.77 5.57 -19.58
N VAL A 602 -4.57 6.42 -18.58
CA VAL A 602 -3.69 7.59 -18.68
C VAL A 602 -2.65 7.48 -17.59
N LYS A 603 -1.38 7.72 -17.95
CA LYS A 603 -0.25 7.74 -17.02
C LYS A 603 0.49 9.07 -17.13
N LEU A 604 0.73 9.72 -16.00
CA LEU A 604 1.67 10.82 -15.85
C LEU A 604 3.01 10.25 -15.43
N ILE A 605 4.06 10.51 -16.21
CA ILE A 605 5.37 9.85 -16.08
C ILE A 605 6.47 10.91 -15.96
N ASP A 606 7.37 10.72 -14.99
CA ASP A 606 8.64 11.42 -14.89
C ASP A 606 9.73 10.65 -15.66
N VAL A 607 10.27 11.27 -16.70
CA VAL A 607 11.36 10.71 -17.50
C VAL A 607 12.69 11.27 -17.03
N TYR A 608 13.49 10.40 -16.42
CA TYR A 608 14.79 10.74 -15.87
C TYR A 608 15.79 11.14 -16.97
N PRO A 609 16.79 12.00 -16.65
CA PRO A 609 17.90 12.32 -17.54
C PRO A 609 18.66 11.07 -17.98
N LYS A 610 19.30 11.10 -19.16
CA LYS A 610 20.06 9.95 -19.68
C LYS A 610 21.26 9.57 -18.82
N ASP A 611 21.80 10.55 -18.10
CA ASP A 611 22.96 10.46 -17.21
C ASP A 611 22.56 10.34 -15.74
N ALA A 612 21.27 10.08 -15.44
CA ALA A 612 20.82 9.85 -14.08
C ALA A 612 21.60 8.68 -13.42
N PRO A 613 22.00 8.83 -12.15
CA PRO A 613 22.84 7.85 -11.44
C PRO A 613 22.09 6.54 -11.17
N ASP A 614 22.79 5.56 -10.59
CA ASP A 614 22.22 4.32 -10.05
C ASP A 614 21.42 3.48 -11.06
N GLY A 615 21.70 3.64 -12.36
CA GLY A 615 21.01 2.94 -13.43
C GLY A 615 19.66 3.55 -13.83
N MET A 616 19.33 4.74 -13.31
CA MET A 616 18.09 5.46 -13.61
C MET A 616 18.14 6.24 -14.93
N GLY A 617 19.20 6.12 -15.72
CA GLY A 617 19.37 6.81 -17.00
C GLY A 617 18.18 6.58 -17.95
N GLY A 618 17.37 7.60 -18.18
CA GLY A 618 16.17 7.55 -19.03
C GLY A 618 14.99 6.75 -18.46
N TYR A 619 14.99 6.45 -17.16
CA TYR A 619 13.91 5.75 -16.46
C TYR A 619 12.57 6.46 -16.65
N GLN A 620 11.48 5.72 -16.87
CA GLN A 620 10.13 6.25 -16.97
C GLN A 620 9.35 5.87 -15.72
N LEU A 621 9.38 6.73 -14.70
CA LEU A 621 8.71 6.52 -13.41
C LEU A 621 7.27 7.02 -13.51
N MET A 622 6.30 6.15 -13.23
CA MET A 622 4.89 6.53 -13.17
C MET A 622 4.64 7.32 -11.89
N ILE A 623 4.04 8.50 -12.00
CA ILE A 623 3.78 9.43 -10.90
C ILE A 623 2.30 9.43 -10.53
N ALA A 624 1.43 9.40 -11.54
CA ALA A 624 -0.01 9.24 -11.39
C ALA A 624 -0.51 8.37 -12.53
N ASP A 625 -1.57 7.63 -12.29
CA ASP A 625 -2.21 6.80 -13.29
C ASP A 625 -3.64 6.49 -12.89
N GLU A 626 -4.49 6.30 -13.91
CA GLU A 626 -5.78 5.69 -13.70
C GLU A 626 -6.38 5.19 -15.02
N ILE A 627 -7.26 4.21 -14.92
CA ILE A 627 -8.13 3.69 -15.96
C ILE A 627 -9.57 4.22 -15.80
N LEU A 628 -10.19 4.60 -16.91
CA LEU A 628 -11.63 4.82 -17.02
C LEU A 628 -12.23 3.84 -18.01
N ARG A 629 -13.28 3.14 -17.59
CA ARG A 629 -14.07 2.29 -18.50
C ARG A 629 -15.12 3.13 -19.23
N GLY A 630 -14.93 3.32 -20.54
CA GLY A 630 -15.60 4.36 -21.34
C GLY A 630 -17.13 4.28 -21.43
N ARG A 631 -17.74 3.10 -21.23
CA ARG A 631 -19.20 2.97 -21.07
C ARG A 631 -19.77 3.77 -19.89
N TYR A 632 -18.95 4.10 -18.89
CA TYR A 632 -19.36 4.82 -17.68
C TYR A 632 -19.04 6.32 -17.71
N ARG A 633 -18.54 6.85 -18.83
CA ARG A 633 -18.14 8.26 -19.01
C ARG A 633 -19.16 9.31 -18.52
N ASN A 634 -20.45 8.99 -18.57
CA ASN A 634 -21.55 9.88 -18.18
C ASN A 634 -22.23 9.45 -16.86
N SER A 635 -22.06 8.19 -16.44
CA SER A 635 -22.67 7.65 -15.23
C SER A 635 -22.04 6.30 -14.88
N LEU A 636 -21.53 6.18 -13.65
CA LEU A 636 -21.00 4.92 -13.11
C LEU A 636 -22.11 3.86 -12.86
N GLU A 637 -23.36 4.31 -12.69
CA GLU A 637 -24.52 3.43 -12.48
C GLU A 637 -25.12 2.93 -13.79
N LYS A 638 -25.13 3.77 -14.83
CA LYS A 638 -25.86 3.54 -16.08
C LYS A 638 -24.89 3.51 -17.27
N PRO A 639 -24.33 2.34 -17.59
CA PRO A 639 -23.44 2.24 -18.73
C PRO A 639 -24.19 2.48 -20.04
N GLU A 640 -23.52 3.13 -20.99
CA GLU A 640 -24.04 3.35 -22.33
C GLU A 640 -22.96 3.18 -23.42
N PRO A 641 -23.31 2.67 -24.62
CA PRO A 641 -22.36 2.53 -25.70
C PRO A 641 -21.76 3.88 -26.10
N VAL A 642 -20.51 3.85 -26.55
CA VAL A 642 -19.85 4.95 -27.26
C VAL A 642 -20.31 4.90 -28.72
N LYS A 643 -20.53 6.06 -29.34
CA LYS A 643 -20.85 6.08 -30.79
C LYS A 643 -19.55 5.95 -31.60
N PRO A 644 -19.46 5.00 -32.54
CA PRO A 644 -18.26 4.82 -33.36
C PRO A 644 -17.88 6.09 -34.12
N GLY A 645 -16.61 6.49 -34.02
CA GLY A 645 -16.02 7.64 -34.72
C GLY A 645 -16.42 9.02 -34.18
N GLU A 646 -17.29 9.11 -33.17
CA GLU A 646 -17.67 10.37 -32.54
C GLU A 646 -16.58 10.82 -31.56
N VAL A 647 -16.16 12.09 -31.66
CA VAL A 647 -15.26 12.71 -30.68
C VAL A 647 -16.03 12.89 -29.38
N THR A 648 -15.58 12.18 -28.34
CA THR A 648 -16.20 12.12 -27.02
C THR A 648 -15.22 12.65 -25.98
N GLU A 649 -15.73 13.40 -25.00
CA GLU A 649 -14.98 13.85 -23.83
C GLU A 649 -15.04 12.76 -22.75
N TYR A 650 -13.89 12.44 -22.17
CA TYR A 650 -13.71 11.53 -21.06
C TYR A 650 -12.96 12.26 -19.97
N LYS A 651 -13.56 12.36 -18.78
CA LYS A 651 -13.03 13.16 -17.68
C LYS A 651 -13.08 12.41 -16.36
N TRP A 652 -11.92 12.20 -15.74
CA TRP A 652 -11.80 11.49 -14.46
C TRP A 652 -10.50 11.88 -13.74
N SER A 653 -10.47 11.64 -12.44
CA SER A 653 -9.29 11.85 -11.58
C SER A 653 -8.29 10.70 -11.77
N LEU A 654 -6.99 11.03 -11.80
CA LEU A 654 -5.86 10.10 -11.68
C LEU A 654 -5.33 10.04 -10.24
N HIS A 655 -6.16 10.47 -9.29
CA HIS A 655 -5.86 10.70 -7.87
C HIS A 655 -4.89 11.87 -7.61
N GLY A 656 -4.76 12.19 -6.32
CA GLY A 656 -3.86 13.21 -5.84
C GLY A 656 -2.39 12.80 -5.93
N VAL A 657 -1.51 13.77 -6.18
CA VAL A 657 -0.06 13.61 -6.11
C VAL A 657 0.60 14.78 -5.40
N ASP A 658 1.86 14.60 -4.97
CA ASP A 658 2.78 15.69 -4.65
C ASP A 658 4.16 15.36 -5.22
N HIS A 659 4.47 15.90 -6.39
CA HIS A 659 5.67 15.55 -7.15
C HIS A 659 6.32 16.78 -7.78
N THR A 660 7.65 16.79 -7.84
CA THR A 660 8.41 17.79 -8.62
C THR A 660 9.24 17.10 -9.68
N PHE A 661 8.89 17.36 -10.93
CA PHE A 661 9.70 17.01 -12.09
C PHE A 661 10.92 17.94 -12.10
N LEU A 662 12.11 17.39 -11.86
CA LEU A 662 13.33 18.21 -11.75
C LEU A 662 13.80 18.70 -13.12
N LYS A 663 14.53 19.83 -13.12
CA LYS A 663 15.31 20.28 -14.26
C LYS A 663 16.16 19.13 -14.84
N GLY A 664 16.16 18.99 -16.16
CA GLY A 664 16.83 17.90 -16.86
C GLY A 664 15.95 16.68 -17.12
N HIS A 665 14.84 16.53 -16.38
CA HIS A 665 13.83 15.51 -16.64
C HIS A 665 12.91 15.92 -17.81
N ARG A 666 11.93 15.08 -18.12
CA ARG A 666 10.79 15.42 -18.99
C ARG A 666 9.51 14.93 -18.33
N ILE A 667 8.41 15.65 -18.58
CA ILE A 667 7.08 15.15 -18.29
C ILE A 667 6.60 14.35 -19.50
N MET A 668 6.10 13.15 -19.27
CA MET A 668 5.48 12.30 -20.28
C MET A 668 4.05 11.97 -19.87
N VAL A 669 3.16 11.90 -20.87
CA VAL A 669 1.80 11.37 -20.72
C VAL A 669 1.66 10.20 -21.68
N GLU A 670 1.37 9.02 -21.14
CA GLU A 670 1.05 7.81 -21.90
C GLU A 670 -0.47 7.57 -21.90
N VAL A 671 -1.03 7.24 -23.06
CA VAL A 671 -2.45 6.86 -23.22
C VAL A 671 -2.53 5.49 -23.89
N GLN A 672 -3.25 4.56 -23.28
CA GLN A 672 -3.47 3.20 -23.80
C GLN A 672 -4.90 2.71 -23.49
N SER A 673 -5.29 1.55 -24.03
CA SER A 673 -6.67 1.02 -23.90
C SER A 673 -6.77 -0.40 -23.35
N SER A 674 -5.70 -0.89 -22.71
CA SER A 674 -5.72 -2.12 -21.92
C SER A 674 -4.61 -2.07 -20.89
N TRP A 675 -4.76 -2.78 -19.77
CA TRP A 675 -3.72 -2.85 -18.74
C TRP A 675 -3.76 -4.19 -18.02
N PHE A 676 -3.31 -5.22 -18.72
CA PHE A 676 -3.70 -6.61 -18.47
C PHE A 676 -2.59 -7.42 -17.81
N PRO A 677 -2.90 -8.44 -16.98
CA PRO A 677 -4.21 -8.80 -16.42
C PRO A 677 -4.48 -8.09 -15.08
N LEU A 678 -3.96 -6.87 -14.86
CA LEU A 678 -4.41 -6.09 -13.71
C LEU A 678 -5.90 -5.81 -13.87
N TYR A 679 -6.30 -5.22 -14.99
CA TYR A 679 -7.69 -5.02 -15.35
C TYR A 679 -8.16 -6.02 -16.41
N ASP A 680 -9.43 -6.44 -16.31
CA ASP A 680 -10.08 -7.26 -17.34
C ASP A 680 -10.16 -6.50 -18.66
N ARG A 681 -10.12 -7.24 -19.77
CA ARG A 681 -10.11 -6.63 -21.11
C ARG A 681 -11.48 -6.07 -21.45
N ASN A 682 -11.55 -4.80 -21.83
CA ASN A 682 -12.71 -4.29 -22.55
C ASN A 682 -12.81 -4.96 -23.94
N PRO A 683 -13.96 -5.53 -24.33
CA PRO A 683 -14.15 -6.12 -25.67
C PRO A 683 -14.05 -5.11 -26.81
N GLN A 684 -14.15 -3.82 -26.50
CA GLN A 684 -14.28 -2.68 -27.40
C GLN A 684 -15.56 -2.68 -28.26
N THR A 685 -16.44 -3.63 -27.96
CA THR A 685 -17.82 -3.67 -28.43
C THR A 685 -18.71 -3.70 -27.21
N TYR A 686 -19.77 -2.90 -27.25
CA TYR A 686 -20.69 -2.81 -26.13
C TYR A 686 -21.45 -4.12 -25.94
N VAL A 687 -21.22 -4.75 -24.79
CA VAL A 687 -21.97 -5.89 -24.30
C VAL A 687 -22.66 -5.53 -22.98
N PRO A 688 -23.81 -6.15 -22.63
CA PRO A 688 -24.50 -5.84 -21.37
C PRO A 688 -23.63 -6.05 -20.11
N ASN A 689 -22.74 -7.04 -20.12
CA ASN A 689 -21.87 -7.36 -18.99
C ASN A 689 -20.51 -7.90 -19.51
N ILE A 690 -19.42 -7.19 -19.19
CA ILE A 690 -18.06 -7.55 -19.65
C ILE A 690 -17.56 -8.82 -18.97
N MET A 691 -17.94 -9.07 -17.72
CA MET A 691 -17.57 -10.27 -16.96
C MET A 691 -17.95 -11.57 -17.66
N MET A 692 -18.94 -11.50 -18.55
CA MET A 692 -19.50 -12.61 -19.33
C MET A 692 -19.42 -12.35 -20.84
N ALA A 693 -18.53 -11.46 -21.29
CA ALA A 693 -18.43 -11.09 -22.70
C ALA A 693 -18.14 -12.33 -23.58
N PRO A 694 -18.93 -12.58 -24.64
CA PRO A 694 -18.70 -13.73 -25.51
C PRO A 694 -17.40 -13.54 -26.31
N ALA A 695 -16.68 -14.62 -26.60
CA ALA A 695 -15.37 -14.57 -27.28
C ALA A 695 -15.37 -13.77 -28.60
N ASN A 696 -16.48 -13.77 -29.34
CA ASN A 696 -16.63 -13.06 -30.60
C ASN A 696 -16.87 -11.54 -30.46
N SER A 697 -17.07 -11.03 -29.23
CA SER A 697 -17.22 -9.60 -28.96
C SER A 697 -15.87 -8.86 -28.89
N TYR A 698 -14.79 -9.57 -28.60
CA TYR A 698 -13.43 -9.01 -28.56
C TYR A 698 -12.93 -8.69 -29.97
N SER A 699 -12.91 -7.41 -30.30
CA SER A 699 -12.51 -6.94 -31.63
C SER A 699 -11.57 -5.74 -31.53
N GLY A 700 -10.49 -5.76 -32.33
CA GLY A 700 -9.55 -4.64 -32.40
C GLY A 700 -10.21 -3.38 -32.97
N GLN A 701 -9.86 -2.21 -32.43
CA GLN A 701 -10.43 -0.92 -32.78
C GLN A 701 -9.32 0.12 -32.93
N THR A 702 -9.55 1.11 -33.81
CA THR A 702 -8.68 2.27 -33.91
C THR A 702 -9.14 3.31 -32.90
N ILE A 703 -8.20 3.74 -32.06
CA ILE A 703 -8.36 4.81 -31.09
C ILE A 703 -7.70 6.06 -31.64
N SER A 704 -8.39 7.21 -31.54
CA SER A 704 -7.88 8.52 -31.95
C SER A 704 -7.90 9.49 -30.77
N ILE A 705 -6.76 10.10 -30.44
CA ILE A 705 -6.67 11.16 -29.43
C ILE A 705 -6.60 12.51 -30.12
N TYR A 706 -7.38 13.49 -29.66
CA TYR A 706 -7.46 14.82 -30.26
C TYR A 706 -6.66 15.84 -29.44
N GLY A 707 -6.00 16.77 -30.14
CA GLY A 707 -5.11 17.77 -29.53
C GLY A 707 -5.22 19.11 -30.24
N SER A 708 -6.44 19.64 -30.33
CA SER A 708 -6.76 20.86 -31.09
C SER A 708 -7.46 21.92 -30.23
N ALA A 709 -7.55 23.16 -30.71
CA ALA A 709 -8.27 24.22 -29.97
C ALA A 709 -9.73 23.86 -29.66
N LYS A 710 -10.39 23.10 -30.55
CA LYS A 710 -11.78 22.64 -30.36
C LYS A 710 -11.88 21.44 -29.41
N TYR A 711 -10.87 20.58 -29.40
CA TYR A 711 -10.81 19.34 -28.62
C TYR A 711 -9.45 19.26 -27.91
N PRO A 712 -9.26 20.06 -26.85
CA PRO A 712 -7.96 20.24 -26.23
C PRO A 712 -7.74 19.18 -25.14
N SER A 713 -7.34 17.96 -25.49
CA SER A 713 -7.01 16.96 -24.47
C SER A 713 -5.88 17.47 -23.57
N HIS A 714 -6.06 17.35 -22.25
CA HIS A 714 -5.09 17.84 -21.27
C HIS A 714 -5.17 17.09 -19.95
N LEU A 715 -4.10 17.21 -19.15
CA LEU A 715 -4.17 16.98 -17.71
C LEU A 715 -4.35 18.32 -17.00
N LYS A 716 -5.16 18.34 -15.95
CA LYS A 716 -5.42 19.51 -15.10
C LYS A 716 -4.97 19.21 -13.68
N PHE A 717 -4.28 20.13 -13.03
CA PHE A 717 -3.71 19.94 -11.68
C PHE A 717 -3.38 21.29 -11.04
N GLU A 718 -2.96 21.29 -9.78
CA GLU A 718 -2.45 22.48 -9.09
C GLU A 718 -0.92 22.54 -9.17
N MET A 719 -0.37 23.76 -9.27
CA MET A 719 1.08 24.00 -9.22
C MET A 719 1.38 25.30 -8.45
N PRO A 720 2.59 25.49 -7.92
CA PRO A 720 2.97 26.74 -7.26
C PRO A 720 2.75 27.99 -8.15
N GLU A 721 2.36 29.11 -7.52
CA GLU A 721 2.09 30.40 -8.20
C GLU A 721 3.25 31.00 -9.00
#